data_AF-A0A8H9K5K2-F1
#
_entry.id   AF-A0A8H9K5K2-F1
#
_cell.length_a   1.000
_cell.length_b   1.000
_cell.length_c   1.000
_cell.angle_alpha   90.00
_cell.angle_beta   90.00
_cell.angle_gamma   90.00
#
_symmetry.space_group_name_H-M   'P 1'
#
loop_
_entity.id
_entity.type
_entity.pdbx_description
1 polymer ?
#
loop_
_entity_poly.entity_id
_entity_poly.type
_entity_poly.pdbx_seq_one_letter_code
_entity_poly.pdbx_strand_id
1 'polypeptide(L)'
;MTTYFQFAGVQSNTANKSTLERAKEMHANRRHPMLIWKDTGWELGLDGHWRYEIDDSKSSLNIEKFENAKKYAYHFHELHEILDHPELYEAYPALKYVNIHIDSDENSGYRGYYSRARKLIVLNSTALGDDMSQVFSTLHHEVQHAIQDIEGFARGGNTDKSFVDDVKALIRTRQEEATNKVSQWEIDNKDVLAELEDAERNYNQTMYFVAWQKLFEYANSPSPSRHWKHISEWATLLYNADFQVQGGAGMEARELSMSAHEIPRSNYKGKRTKAIGEFAARVGLFYRDYIDSSLRSELRAELENVTLNTIKSRAVRRFEKARNAISELVDLKAIMNEHAKLSDKVSYMFSTELYRSLTGEVEARNTQERLYKSAEERAEVAPFLTEDVPRTNQISMFEHELRETMRSRANNQEVAKGYVSFGNKHFAEIVLLEHADPSTIIHEAAHVYLAAYSDLYKDQDSSLSIRKDFETILNWFEVTPDEWFEMTPEQQEIHHEVFATGYEQFLIDSSSAPEGLKGVFSEFGKWIKGIYDKLSNSPAIKEVTADMEELFRSISETQQENYEPSPFALALRGEMMESLGDSVSIAASYIIDSTYEALAEKAGISRENFNERFNISVSGQALSTPKLNTAAKFRL
;
A
#
# COMPACT_ATOMS: atom_id res chain seq x y z
N MET A 1 -10.46 -40.93 -14.61
CA MET A 1 -11.01 -39.89 -15.49
C MET A 1 -10.85 -38.60 -14.73
N THR A 2 -10.02 -37.70 -15.23
CA THR A 2 -9.73 -36.42 -14.57
C THR A 2 -10.96 -35.54 -14.75
N THR A 3 -11.41 -34.92 -13.65
CA THR A 3 -12.68 -34.19 -13.57
C THR A 3 -12.31 -32.71 -13.56
N TYR A 4 -12.86 -31.86 -14.42
CA TYR A 4 -12.46 -30.45 -14.60
C TYR A 4 -13.56 -29.52 -14.02
N PHE A 5 -13.29 -28.29 -13.53
CA PHE A 5 -14.35 -27.38 -13.00
C PHE A 5 -13.99 -25.89 -13.12
N GLN A 6 -14.95 -25.05 -13.57
CA GLN A 6 -14.86 -23.57 -13.64
C GLN A 6 -15.64 -22.89 -12.49
N PHE A 7 -15.19 -21.72 -12.03
CA PHE A 7 -15.94 -20.94 -11.03
C PHE A 7 -17.06 -20.14 -11.69
N ALA A 8 -18.29 -20.44 -11.27
CA ALA A 8 -19.51 -19.80 -11.72
C ALA A 8 -20.18 -19.03 -10.58
N GLY A 9 -21.04 -18.09 -10.94
CA GLY A 9 -21.71 -17.22 -10.00
C GLY A 9 -23.23 -17.26 -10.09
N VAL A 10 -23.84 -16.22 -9.53
CA VAL A 10 -25.29 -16.13 -9.35
C VAL A 10 -26.04 -15.88 -10.66
N GLN A 11 -25.35 -15.39 -11.71
CA GLN A 11 -25.94 -15.16 -13.03
C GLN A 11 -25.99 -16.43 -13.89
N SER A 12 -25.30 -17.50 -13.48
CA SER A 12 -25.41 -18.81 -14.14
C SER A 12 -26.85 -19.33 -14.16
N ASN A 13 -27.26 -19.88 -15.31
CA ASN A 13 -28.55 -20.54 -15.46
C ASN A 13 -28.68 -21.80 -14.59
N THR A 14 -27.56 -22.43 -14.22
CA THR A 14 -27.52 -23.66 -13.42
C THR A 14 -27.31 -23.40 -11.93
N ALA A 15 -27.26 -22.13 -11.50
CA ALA A 15 -27.09 -21.78 -10.09
C ALA A 15 -28.24 -22.29 -9.21
N ASN A 16 -27.93 -23.13 -8.23
CA ASN A 16 -28.92 -23.62 -7.29
C ASN A 16 -29.28 -22.53 -6.25
N LYS A 17 -30.41 -21.85 -6.49
CA LYS A 17 -30.90 -20.76 -5.64
C LYS A 17 -31.17 -21.19 -4.20
N SER A 18 -31.62 -22.43 -3.98
CA SER A 18 -31.94 -22.90 -2.63
C SER A 18 -30.70 -23.07 -1.75
N THR A 19 -29.62 -23.62 -2.30
CA THR A 19 -28.34 -23.76 -1.59
C THR A 19 -27.63 -22.43 -1.43
N LEU A 20 -27.78 -21.51 -2.41
CA LEU A 20 -27.26 -20.14 -2.31
C LEU A 20 -27.92 -19.36 -1.16
N GLU A 21 -29.24 -19.42 -1.01
CA GLU A 21 -29.92 -18.74 0.10
C GLU A 21 -29.51 -19.31 1.45
N ARG A 22 -29.32 -20.63 1.55
CA ARG A 22 -28.75 -21.25 2.74
C ARG A 22 -27.32 -20.75 3.02
N ALA A 23 -26.48 -20.60 1.98
CA ALA A 23 -25.13 -20.10 2.14
C ALA A 23 -25.11 -18.66 2.69
N LYS A 24 -25.98 -17.80 2.17
CA LYS A 24 -26.19 -16.42 2.65
C LYS A 24 -26.66 -16.38 4.10
N GLU A 25 -27.61 -17.23 4.49
CA GLU A 25 -28.09 -17.33 5.87
C GLU A 25 -26.95 -17.78 6.82
N MET A 26 -26.17 -18.79 6.41
CA MET A 26 -25.03 -19.25 7.20
C MET A 26 -23.97 -18.15 7.36
N HIS A 27 -23.69 -17.39 6.29
CA HIS A 27 -22.78 -16.25 6.34
C HIS A 27 -23.29 -15.13 7.26
N ALA A 28 -24.57 -14.76 7.18
CA ALA A 28 -25.19 -13.76 8.05
C ALA A 28 -25.10 -14.15 9.53
N ASN A 29 -25.18 -15.45 9.83
CA ASN A 29 -24.98 -16.02 11.17
C ASN A 29 -23.50 -16.21 11.55
N ARG A 30 -22.56 -15.61 10.81
CA ARG A 30 -21.09 -15.66 11.03
C ARG A 30 -20.54 -17.09 11.11
N ARG A 31 -21.11 -18.02 10.35
CA ARG A 31 -20.56 -19.39 10.24
C ARG A 31 -19.24 -19.35 9.50
N HIS A 32 -18.33 -20.25 9.86
CA HIS A 32 -17.02 -20.34 9.25
C HIS A 32 -17.12 -20.69 7.75
N PRO A 33 -16.39 -20.03 6.83
CA PRO A 33 -16.49 -20.25 5.37
C PRO A 33 -16.36 -21.70 4.93
N MET A 34 -15.45 -22.46 5.53
CA MET A 34 -15.31 -23.91 5.26
C MET A 34 -16.61 -24.71 5.48
N LEU A 35 -17.37 -24.37 6.53
CA LEU A 35 -18.64 -25.04 6.81
C LEU A 35 -19.72 -24.63 5.80
N ILE A 36 -19.67 -23.38 5.32
CA ILE A 36 -20.57 -22.90 4.26
C ILE A 36 -20.29 -23.68 2.98
N TRP A 37 -19.02 -23.78 2.56
CA TRP A 37 -18.62 -24.56 1.40
C TRP A 37 -19.08 -26.02 1.51
N LYS A 38 -18.75 -26.70 2.61
CA LYS A 38 -19.10 -28.11 2.83
C LYS A 38 -20.61 -28.37 2.79
N ASP A 39 -21.42 -27.48 3.37
CA ASP A 39 -22.87 -27.67 3.47
C ASP A 39 -23.63 -27.26 2.20
N THR A 40 -23.05 -26.37 1.38
CA THR A 40 -23.79 -25.68 0.30
C THR A 40 -23.15 -25.76 -1.07
N GLY A 41 -21.85 -26.01 -1.15
CA GLY A 41 -21.05 -25.88 -2.37
C GLY A 41 -20.86 -24.44 -2.84
N TRP A 42 -21.19 -23.46 -2.00
CA TRP A 42 -21.02 -22.03 -2.30
C TRP A 42 -19.94 -21.40 -1.43
N GLU A 43 -19.21 -20.48 -2.05
CA GLU A 43 -18.19 -19.66 -1.38
C GLU A 43 -18.40 -18.17 -1.67
N LEU A 44 -18.18 -17.34 -0.66
CA LEU A 44 -18.10 -15.90 -0.83
C LEU A 44 -16.64 -15.51 -1.11
N GLY A 45 -16.38 -14.96 -2.30
CA GLY A 45 -15.06 -14.44 -2.65
C GLY A 45 -14.80 -13.06 -2.05
N LEU A 46 -13.54 -12.60 -2.12
CA LEU A 46 -13.09 -11.33 -1.53
C LEU A 46 -13.80 -10.09 -2.07
N ASP A 47 -14.26 -10.18 -3.30
CA ASP A 47 -14.98 -9.11 -3.98
C ASP A 47 -16.48 -9.08 -3.63
N GLY A 48 -16.93 -9.89 -2.67
CA GLY A 48 -18.31 -9.93 -2.18
C GLY A 48 -19.30 -10.74 -3.01
N HIS A 49 -18.86 -11.43 -4.08
CA HIS A 49 -19.74 -12.25 -4.91
C HIS A 49 -19.75 -13.73 -4.49
N TRP A 50 -20.82 -14.45 -4.81
CA TRP A 50 -20.96 -15.88 -4.50
C TRP A 50 -20.50 -16.73 -5.67
N ARG A 51 -19.67 -17.75 -5.39
CA ARG A 51 -19.16 -18.73 -6.35
C ARG A 51 -19.63 -20.13 -6.02
N TYR A 52 -19.83 -20.92 -7.06
CA TYR A 52 -19.85 -22.38 -7.01
C TYR A 52 -19.05 -22.92 -8.20
N GLU A 53 -18.83 -24.23 -8.24
CA GLU A 53 -18.08 -24.88 -9.32
C GLU A 53 -19.02 -25.55 -10.33
N ILE A 54 -18.79 -25.32 -11.63
CA ILE A 54 -19.45 -26.08 -12.71
C ILE A 54 -18.67 -27.38 -12.93
N ASP A 55 -19.39 -28.51 -13.07
CA ASP A 55 -18.77 -29.77 -13.46
C ASP A 55 -18.36 -29.75 -14.93
N ASP A 56 -17.07 -29.81 -15.16
CA ASP A 56 -16.47 -29.89 -16.48
C ASP A 56 -15.87 -31.28 -16.73
N SER A 57 -16.27 -32.33 -16.00
CA SER A 57 -15.84 -33.73 -16.24
C SER A 57 -15.96 -34.20 -17.70
N LYS A 58 -16.81 -33.55 -18.48
CA LYS A 58 -17.03 -33.80 -19.91
C LYS A 58 -16.32 -32.81 -20.84
N SER A 59 -15.55 -31.88 -20.29
CA SER A 59 -14.84 -30.89 -21.08
C SER A 59 -13.65 -31.50 -21.81
N SER A 60 -13.50 -31.18 -23.10
CA SER A 60 -12.37 -31.63 -23.90
C SER A 60 -12.03 -30.65 -25.02
N LEU A 61 -10.75 -30.61 -25.39
CA LEU A 61 -10.27 -29.83 -26.54
C LEU A 61 -10.55 -30.60 -27.83
N ASN A 62 -11.17 -29.95 -28.81
CA ASN A 62 -11.24 -30.46 -30.17
C ASN A 62 -9.90 -30.21 -30.88
N ILE A 63 -8.98 -31.17 -30.73
CA ILE A 63 -7.60 -31.08 -31.24
C ILE A 63 -7.58 -30.84 -32.76
N GLU A 64 -8.43 -31.53 -33.52
CA GLU A 64 -8.48 -31.36 -34.98
C GLU A 64 -8.89 -29.94 -35.37
N LYS A 65 -9.91 -29.38 -34.71
CA LYS A 65 -10.35 -28.00 -34.97
C LYS A 65 -9.30 -26.98 -34.57
N PHE A 66 -8.63 -27.19 -33.42
CA PHE A 66 -7.56 -26.33 -32.95
C PHE A 66 -6.34 -26.33 -33.88
N GLU A 67 -5.87 -27.50 -34.32
CA GLU A 67 -4.76 -27.63 -35.27
C GLU A 67 -5.09 -27.03 -36.64
N ASN A 68 -6.34 -27.16 -37.10
CA ASN A 68 -6.81 -26.47 -38.30
C ASN A 68 -6.83 -24.95 -38.10
N ALA A 69 -7.25 -24.46 -36.94
CA ALA A 69 -7.26 -23.03 -36.62
C ALA A 69 -5.84 -22.44 -36.59
N LYS A 70 -4.84 -23.17 -36.06
CA LYS A 70 -3.41 -22.79 -36.13
C LYS A 70 -2.96 -22.52 -37.57
N LYS A 71 -3.36 -23.39 -38.50
CA LYS A 71 -2.95 -23.29 -39.92
C LYS A 71 -3.54 -22.08 -40.64
N TYR A 72 -4.65 -21.54 -40.15
CA TYR A 72 -5.37 -20.41 -40.73
C TYR A 72 -5.55 -19.28 -39.70
N ALA A 73 -4.44 -18.87 -39.09
CA ALA A 73 -4.37 -17.90 -37.98
C ALA A 73 -5.17 -16.59 -38.17
N TYR A 74 -5.52 -16.20 -39.41
CA TYR A 74 -6.30 -14.98 -39.68
C TYR A 74 -7.83 -15.10 -39.46
N HIS A 75 -8.37 -16.27 -39.08
CA HIS A 75 -9.80 -16.46 -38.87
C HIS A 75 -10.20 -16.54 -37.40
N PHE A 76 -11.38 -16.00 -37.09
CA PHE A 76 -12.03 -16.18 -35.80
C PHE A 76 -12.82 -17.49 -35.79
N HIS A 77 -12.76 -18.20 -34.67
CA HIS A 77 -13.51 -19.41 -34.39
C HIS A 77 -14.44 -19.18 -33.21
N GLU A 78 -15.55 -19.89 -33.13
CA GLU A 78 -16.40 -19.81 -31.94
C GLU A 78 -15.90 -20.77 -30.86
N LEU A 79 -16.00 -20.39 -29.58
CA LEU A 79 -15.48 -21.18 -28.45
C LEU A 79 -15.98 -22.63 -28.47
N HIS A 80 -17.26 -22.85 -28.78
CA HIS A 80 -17.84 -24.18 -28.83
C HIS A 80 -17.28 -25.09 -29.95
N GLU A 81 -16.61 -24.54 -30.96
CA GLU A 81 -15.97 -25.33 -32.02
C GLU A 81 -14.65 -25.94 -31.54
N ILE A 82 -13.98 -25.27 -30.60
CA ILE A 82 -12.65 -25.62 -30.10
C ILE A 82 -12.73 -26.32 -28.74
N LEU A 83 -13.65 -25.89 -27.87
CA LEU A 83 -13.87 -26.45 -26.54
C LEU A 83 -15.23 -27.13 -26.47
N ASP A 84 -15.25 -28.45 -26.38
CA ASP A 84 -16.46 -29.19 -26.02
C ASP A 84 -16.65 -29.07 -24.51
N HIS A 85 -17.75 -28.47 -24.08
CA HIS A 85 -18.06 -28.24 -22.65
C HIS A 85 -19.55 -27.96 -22.43
N PRO A 86 -20.40 -29.00 -22.44
CA PRO A 86 -21.84 -28.80 -22.43
C PRO A 86 -22.36 -28.13 -21.15
N GLU A 87 -21.82 -28.45 -19.98
CA GLU A 87 -22.23 -27.88 -18.71
C GLU A 87 -21.90 -26.38 -18.60
N LEU A 88 -20.73 -25.94 -19.08
CA LEU A 88 -20.37 -24.52 -19.17
C LEU A 88 -21.36 -23.77 -20.04
N TYR A 89 -21.73 -24.33 -21.19
CA TYR A 89 -22.64 -23.67 -22.10
C TYR A 89 -24.11 -23.77 -21.68
N GLU A 90 -24.45 -24.69 -20.77
CA GLU A 90 -25.74 -24.70 -20.11
C GLU A 90 -25.82 -23.58 -19.06
N ALA A 91 -24.77 -23.46 -18.23
CA ALA A 91 -24.61 -22.39 -17.26
C ALA A 91 -24.57 -21.00 -17.92
N TYR A 92 -23.78 -20.86 -18.99
CA TYR A 92 -23.54 -19.62 -19.72
C TYR A 92 -23.66 -19.82 -21.25
N PRO A 93 -24.89 -19.83 -21.79
CA PRO A 93 -25.10 -20.03 -23.23
C PRO A 93 -24.39 -19.04 -24.14
N ALA A 94 -24.17 -17.80 -23.66
CA ALA A 94 -23.46 -16.76 -24.39
C ALA A 94 -22.01 -17.13 -24.69
N LEU A 95 -21.36 -17.97 -23.87
CA LEU A 95 -19.98 -18.37 -24.07
C LEU A 95 -19.77 -19.18 -25.35
N LYS A 96 -20.80 -19.88 -25.86
CA LYS A 96 -20.70 -20.65 -27.11
C LYS A 96 -20.16 -19.84 -28.28
N TYR A 97 -20.52 -18.56 -28.32
CA TYR A 97 -20.28 -17.63 -29.43
C TYR A 97 -19.16 -16.63 -29.14
N VAL A 98 -18.42 -16.82 -28.04
CA VAL A 98 -17.21 -16.04 -27.79
C VAL A 98 -16.19 -16.39 -28.87
N ASN A 99 -15.65 -15.37 -29.52
CA ASN A 99 -14.65 -15.58 -30.56
C ASN A 99 -13.33 -16.02 -29.94
N ILE A 100 -12.64 -16.93 -30.62
CA ILE A 100 -11.27 -17.35 -30.38
C ILE A 100 -10.45 -16.96 -31.60
N HIS A 101 -9.29 -16.36 -31.35
CA HIS A 101 -8.26 -16.12 -32.35
C HIS A 101 -6.99 -16.87 -31.98
N ILE A 102 -6.44 -17.62 -32.92
CA ILE A 102 -5.15 -18.31 -32.75
C ILE A 102 -4.08 -17.45 -33.39
N ASP A 103 -3.29 -16.81 -32.54
CA ASP A 103 -2.17 -15.97 -32.95
C ASP A 103 -0.91 -16.82 -33.12
N SER A 104 -0.12 -16.50 -34.14
CA SER A 104 1.15 -17.16 -34.44
C SER A 104 2.35 -16.23 -34.27
N ASP A 105 2.16 -15.01 -33.77
CA ASP A 105 3.27 -14.06 -33.55
C ASP A 105 4.22 -14.57 -32.45
N GLU A 106 5.45 -14.89 -32.87
CA GLU A 106 6.51 -15.39 -32.01
C GLU A 106 7.02 -14.32 -31.03
N ASN A 107 6.76 -13.03 -31.28
CA ASN A 107 7.28 -11.92 -30.48
C ASN A 107 6.31 -11.38 -29.42
N SER A 108 5.09 -11.94 -29.34
CA SER A 108 4.01 -11.35 -28.55
C SER A 108 4.10 -11.62 -27.05
N GLY A 109 4.98 -12.53 -26.60
CA GLY A 109 5.34 -12.73 -25.19
C GLY A 109 4.24 -13.32 -24.28
N TYR A 110 3.02 -13.54 -24.77
CA TYR A 110 1.90 -14.16 -24.04
C TYR A 110 1.57 -15.56 -24.54
N ARG A 111 0.94 -16.37 -23.68
CA ARG A 111 0.34 -17.67 -24.05
C ARG A 111 -1.13 -17.57 -24.43
N GLY A 112 -1.85 -16.66 -23.78
CA GLY A 112 -3.23 -16.32 -24.09
C GLY A 112 -3.66 -15.06 -23.35
N TYR A 113 -4.78 -14.49 -23.78
CA TYR A 113 -5.47 -13.44 -23.03
C TYR A 113 -6.94 -13.35 -23.43
N TYR A 114 -7.78 -12.89 -22.50
CA TYR A 114 -9.17 -12.54 -22.75
C TYR A 114 -9.38 -11.02 -22.84
N SER A 115 -9.88 -10.56 -23.99
CA SER A 115 -10.28 -9.18 -24.20
C SER A 115 -11.74 -8.94 -23.83
N ARG A 116 -11.98 -8.32 -22.66
CA ARG A 116 -13.33 -7.90 -22.23
C ARG A 116 -14.00 -6.94 -23.22
N ALA A 117 -13.23 -6.05 -23.84
CA ALA A 117 -13.75 -5.03 -24.76
C ALA A 117 -14.27 -5.65 -26.07
N ARG A 118 -13.58 -6.68 -26.57
CA ARG A 118 -13.94 -7.36 -27.82
C ARG A 118 -14.70 -8.67 -27.61
N LYS A 119 -14.83 -9.14 -26.36
CA LYS A 119 -15.35 -10.47 -26.00
C LYS A 119 -14.65 -11.55 -26.84
N LEU A 120 -13.32 -11.52 -26.80
CA LEU A 120 -12.43 -12.30 -27.65
C LEU A 120 -11.38 -13.00 -26.77
N ILE A 121 -11.22 -14.30 -26.95
CA ILE A 121 -10.10 -15.07 -26.42
C ILE A 121 -9.01 -15.12 -27.49
N VAL A 122 -7.77 -14.86 -27.12
CA VAL A 122 -6.62 -15.03 -27.99
C VAL A 122 -5.71 -16.08 -27.38
N LEU A 123 -5.26 -17.04 -28.18
CA LEU A 123 -4.27 -18.05 -27.79
C LEU A 123 -3.07 -17.94 -28.72
N ASN A 124 -1.86 -17.93 -28.17
CA ASN A 124 -0.64 -17.92 -28.96
C ASN A 124 -0.19 -19.35 -29.23
N SER A 125 -0.33 -19.82 -30.47
CA SER A 125 0.06 -21.18 -30.85
C SER A 125 1.57 -21.43 -30.75
N THR A 126 2.40 -20.43 -31.00
CA THR A 126 3.86 -20.55 -30.95
C THR A 126 4.34 -20.67 -29.50
N ALA A 127 3.83 -19.84 -28.60
CA ALA A 127 4.21 -19.84 -27.18
C ALA A 127 3.67 -21.04 -26.39
N LEU A 128 2.55 -21.63 -26.83
CA LEU A 128 1.96 -22.84 -26.26
C LEU A 128 2.58 -24.13 -26.82
N GLY A 129 3.19 -24.06 -28.00
CA GLY A 129 3.78 -25.21 -28.69
C GLY A 129 2.76 -26.32 -29.01
N ASP A 130 3.23 -27.56 -28.93
CA ASP A 130 2.44 -28.76 -29.30
C ASP A 130 1.83 -29.49 -28.09
N ASP A 131 2.01 -28.98 -26.86
CA ASP A 131 1.42 -29.58 -25.66
C ASP A 131 -0.06 -29.17 -25.54
N MET A 132 -0.96 -30.06 -25.99
CA MET A 132 -2.40 -29.87 -25.90
C MET A 132 -2.92 -29.71 -24.46
N SER A 133 -2.19 -30.23 -23.47
CA SER A 133 -2.56 -30.05 -22.06
C SER A 133 -2.36 -28.60 -21.64
N GLN A 134 -1.27 -27.97 -22.11
CA GLN A 134 -0.99 -26.55 -21.87
C GLN A 134 -2.00 -25.66 -22.59
N VAL A 135 -2.32 -25.96 -23.85
CA VAL A 135 -3.37 -25.26 -24.61
C VAL A 135 -4.71 -25.32 -23.87
N PHE A 136 -5.11 -26.51 -23.43
CA PHE A 136 -6.37 -26.72 -22.72
C PHE A 136 -6.40 -25.93 -21.40
N SER A 137 -5.33 -26.00 -20.61
CA SER A 137 -5.21 -25.26 -19.35
C SER A 137 -5.24 -23.75 -19.54
N THR A 138 -4.56 -23.22 -20.57
CA THR A 138 -4.60 -21.79 -20.90
C THR A 138 -5.98 -21.36 -21.39
N LEU A 139 -6.64 -22.15 -22.25
CA LEU A 139 -7.99 -21.83 -22.70
C LEU A 139 -8.98 -21.77 -21.53
N HIS A 140 -8.90 -22.71 -20.58
CA HIS A 140 -9.74 -22.67 -19.38
C HIS A 140 -9.48 -21.43 -18.51
N HIS A 141 -8.23 -20.97 -18.40
CA HIS A 141 -7.89 -19.72 -17.73
C HIS A 141 -8.58 -18.52 -18.39
N GLU A 142 -8.51 -18.41 -19.71
CA GLU A 142 -9.17 -17.31 -20.44
C GLU A 142 -10.70 -17.40 -20.39
N VAL A 143 -11.27 -18.61 -20.36
CA VAL A 143 -12.70 -18.82 -20.15
C VAL A 143 -13.12 -18.37 -18.75
N GLN A 144 -12.30 -18.59 -17.71
CA GLN A 144 -12.60 -18.08 -16.37
C GLN A 144 -12.71 -16.55 -16.38
N HIS A 145 -11.83 -15.84 -17.10
CA HIS A 145 -11.96 -14.40 -17.27
C HIS A 145 -13.24 -13.97 -18.00
N ALA A 146 -13.71 -14.76 -18.97
CA ALA A 146 -15.00 -14.53 -19.62
C ALA A 146 -16.19 -14.73 -18.65
N ILE A 147 -16.13 -15.73 -17.76
CA ILE A 147 -17.15 -15.93 -16.72
C ILE A 147 -17.13 -14.77 -15.73
N GLN A 148 -15.95 -14.34 -15.26
CA GLN A 148 -15.79 -13.18 -14.37
C GLN A 148 -16.42 -11.90 -14.96
N ASP A 149 -16.30 -11.73 -16.28
CA ASP A 149 -16.87 -10.60 -17.02
C ASP A 149 -18.41 -10.68 -17.13
N ILE A 150 -18.98 -11.89 -17.28
CA ILE A 150 -20.43 -12.10 -17.21
C ILE A 150 -20.94 -11.82 -15.79
N GLU A 151 -20.29 -12.39 -14.78
CA GLU A 151 -20.73 -12.36 -13.39
C GLU A 151 -20.51 -11.01 -12.70
N GLY A 152 -19.58 -10.19 -13.22
CA GLY A 152 -19.17 -8.94 -12.57
C GLY A 152 -18.15 -9.14 -11.45
N PHE A 153 -17.45 -10.28 -11.43
CA PHE A 153 -16.38 -10.56 -10.48
C PHE A 153 -15.19 -9.63 -10.67
N ALA A 154 -14.32 -9.58 -9.66
CA ALA A 154 -13.04 -8.92 -9.72
C ALA A 154 -12.27 -9.37 -10.96
N ARG A 155 -11.74 -8.41 -11.71
CA ARG A 155 -11.06 -8.67 -12.96
C ARG A 155 -9.60 -9.03 -12.75
N GLY A 156 -9.09 -9.81 -13.69
CA GLY A 156 -7.67 -9.95 -13.92
C GLY A 156 -7.05 -8.72 -14.58
N GLY A 157 -5.82 -8.87 -15.03
CA GLY A 157 -5.00 -7.77 -15.52
C GLY A 157 -3.89 -8.22 -16.45
N ASN A 158 -2.87 -7.38 -16.57
CA ASN A 158 -1.64 -7.71 -17.26
C ASN A 158 -0.46 -7.09 -16.51
N THR A 159 0.75 -7.29 -17.01
CA THR A 159 1.99 -6.76 -16.43
C THR A 159 2.42 -5.45 -17.08
N ASP A 160 1.60 -4.84 -17.93
CA ASP A 160 1.93 -3.60 -18.61
C ASP A 160 2.05 -2.44 -17.60
N LYS A 161 3.09 -1.61 -17.75
CA LYS A 161 3.37 -0.51 -16.82
C LYS A 161 2.18 0.45 -16.70
N SER A 162 1.52 0.81 -17.81
CA SER A 162 0.39 1.73 -17.78
C SER A 162 -0.80 1.18 -17.00
N PHE A 163 -1.07 -0.12 -17.16
CA PHE A 163 -2.12 -0.81 -16.43
C PHE A 163 -1.78 -0.94 -14.94
N VAL A 164 -0.54 -1.29 -14.61
CA VAL A 164 -0.04 -1.36 -13.22
C VAL A 164 -0.20 -0.01 -12.53
N ASP A 165 0.17 1.08 -13.21
CA ASP A 165 -0.02 2.44 -12.71
C ASP A 165 -1.49 2.76 -12.49
N ASP A 166 -2.39 2.31 -13.38
CA ASP A 166 -3.84 2.50 -13.19
C ASP A 166 -4.36 1.74 -11.97
N VAL A 167 -3.85 0.53 -11.70
CA VAL A 167 -4.22 -0.23 -10.49
C VAL A 167 -3.68 0.47 -9.23
N LYS A 168 -2.43 0.93 -9.24
CA LYS A 168 -1.85 1.69 -8.12
C LYS A 168 -2.65 2.97 -7.86
N ALA A 169 -3.00 3.70 -8.91
CA ALA A 169 -3.84 4.90 -8.83
C ALA A 169 -5.23 4.60 -8.25
N LEU A 170 -5.88 3.51 -8.69
CA LEU A 170 -7.18 3.09 -8.17
C LEU A 170 -7.12 2.82 -6.66
N ILE A 171 -6.07 2.14 -6.19
CA ILE A 171 -5.92 1.82 -4.76
C ILE A 171 -5.68 3.10 -3.95
N ARG A 172 -4.87 4.03 -4.46
CA ARG A 172 -4.69 5.36 -3.85
C ARG A 172 -6.01 6.13 -3.78
N THR A 173 -6.81 6.13 -4.85
CA THR A 173 -8.15 6.74 -4.85
C THR A 173 -9.05 6.13 -3.77
N ARG A 174 -9.06 4.81 -3.61
CA ARG A 174 -9.83 4.14 -2.55
C ARG A 174 -9.37 4.55 -1.15
N GLN A 175 -8.06 4.69 -0.93
CA GLN A 175 -7.51 5.19 0.33
C GLN A 175 -7.95 6.65 0.61
N GLU A 176 -7.88 7.52 -0.39
CA GLU A 176 -8.33 8.91 -0.29
C GLU A 176 -9.83 8.99 0.02
N GLU A 177 -10.67 8.21 -0.68
CA GLU A 177 -12.11 8.14 -0.41
C GLU A 177 -12.42 7.66 1.01
N ALA A 178 -11.70 6.64 1.51
CA ALA A 178 -11.86 6.16 2.87
C ALA A 178 -11.48 7.22 3.91
N THR A 179 -10.38 7.95 3.65
CA THR A 179 -9.91 9.06 4.49
C THR A 179 -10.91 10.23 4.50
N ASN A 180 -11.47 10.55 3.33
CA ASN A 180 -12.49 11.59 3.19
C ASN A 180 -13.78 11.22 3.92
N LYS A 181 -14.21 9.94 3.88
CA LYS A 181 -15.39 9.47 4.64
C LYS A 181 -15.20 9.62 6.14
N VAL A 182 -14.02 9.26 6.68
CA VAL A 182 -13.69 9.48 8.09
C VAL A 182 -13.74 10.97 8.43
N SER A 183 -13.06 11.80 7.64
CA SER A 183 -12.99 13.25 7.87
C SER A 183 -14.38 13.90 7.83
N GLN A 184 -15.20 13.52 6.86
CA GLN A 184 -16.57 14.01 6.72
C GLN A 184 -17.44 13.58 7.90
N TRP A 185 -17.35 12.31 8.33
CA TRP A 185 -18.08 11.83 9.50
C TRP A 185 -17.69 12.61 10.76
N GLU A 186 -16.40 12.86 10.99
CA GLU A 186 -15.90 13.62 12.14
C GLU A 186 -16.39 15.08 12.13
N ILE A 187 -16.45 15.70 10.95
CA ILE A 187 -17.02 17.05 10.78
C ILE A 187 -18.51 17.06 11.10
N ASP A 188 -19.27 16.12 10.55
CA ASP A 188 -20.73 16.06 10.69
C ASP A 188 -21.17 15.65 12.09
N ASN A 189 -20.33 14.91 12.83
CA ASN A 189 -20.63 14.35 14.15
C ASN A 189 -19.75 14.94 15.26
N LYS A 190 -19.28 16.18 15.11
CA LYS A 190 -18.43 16.85 16.11
C LYS A 190 -19.02 16.84 17.52
N ASP A 191 -20.34 17.02 17.65
CA ASP A 191 -21.03 16.98 18.95
C ASP A 191 -21.00 15.58 19.59
N VAL A 192 -21.00 14.52 18.79
CA VAL A 192 -20.89 13.13 19.27
C VAL A 192 -19.48 12.87 19.82
N LEU A 193 -18.45 13.38 19.15
CA LEU A 193 -17.07 13.30 19.63
C LEU A 193 -16.89 14.08 20.94
N ALA A 194 -17.46 15.29 21.04
CA ALA A 194 -17.43 16.08 22.27
C ALA A 194 -18.13 15.35 23.44
N GLU A 195 -19.30 14.72 23.21
CA GLU A 195 -19.96 13.92 24.25
C GLU A 195 -19.15 12.68 24.62
N LEU A 196 -18.41 12.06 23.69
CA LEU A 196 -17.51 10.94 24.02
C LEU A 196 -16.39 11.39 24.95
N GLU A 197 -15.71 12.49 24.62
CA GLU A 197 -14.65 13.07 25.46
C GLU A 197 -15.18 13.43 26.86
N ASP A 198 -16.35 14.08 26.92
CA ASP A 198 -16.99 14.45 28.18
C ASP A 198 -17.43 13.22 29.00
N ALA A 199 -17.98 12.19 28.35
CA ALA A 199 -18.38 10.95 29.00
C ALA A 199 -17.18 10.15 29.51
N GLU A 200 -16.07 10.11 28.76
CA GLU A 200 -14.82 9.47 29.16
C GLU A 200 -14.20 10.19 30.36
N ARG A 201 -14.10 11.52 30.29
CA ARG A 201 -13.60 12.34 31.41
C ARG A 201 -14.45 12.13 32.66
N ASN A 202 -15.77 12.17 32.53
CA ASN A 202 -16.69 11.92 33.64
C ASN A 202 -16.51 10.51 34.21
N TYR A 203 -16.35 9.50 33.34
CA TYR A 203 -16.10 8.13 33.75
C TYR A 203 -14.79 8.01 34.55
N ASN A 204 -13.67 8.51 34.02
CA ASN A 204 -12.37 8.45 34.70
C ASN A 204 -12.41 9.14 36.07
N GLN A 205 -12.95 10.36 36.14
CA GLN A 205 -13.08 11.08 37.41
C GLN A 205 -14.02 10.39 38.40
N THR A 206 -15.11 9.79 37.94
CA THR A 206 -16.00 8.98 38.79
C THR A 206 -15.27 7.73 39.32
N MET A 207 -14.43 7.10 38.48
CA MET A 207 -13.62 5.96 38.90
C MET A 207 -12.57 6.35 39.94
N TYR A 208 -11.94 7.52 39.82
CA TYR A 208 -11.05 8.07 40.85
C TYR A 208 -11.80 8.36 42.15
N PHE A 209 -13.05 8.85 42.08
CA PHE A 209 -13.88 9.04 43.27
C PHE A 209 -14.18 7.72 43.98
N VAL A 210 -14.58 6.69 43.23
CA VAL A 210 -14.84 5.36 43.78
C VAL A 210 -13.57 4.75 44.38
N ALA A 211 -12.43 4.89 43.68
CA ALA A 211 -11.12 4.46 44.16
C ALA A 211 -10.75 5.15 45.47
N TRP A 212 -10.91 6.48 45.55
CA TRP A 212 -10.68 7.26 46.75
C TRP A 212 -11.51 6.73 47.94
N GLN A 213 -12.82 6.55 47.76
CA GLN A 213 -13.71 6.06 48.83
C GLN A 213 -13.29 4.66 49.30
N LYS A 214 -12.99 3.75 48.36
CA LYS A 214 -12.58 2.37 48.69
C LYS A 214 -11.19 2.29 49.33
N LEU A 215 -10.23 3.07 48.86
CA LEU A 215 -8.90 3.11 49.44
C LEU A 215 -8.93 3.66 50.87
N PHE A 216 -9.77 4.65 51.16
CA PHE A 216 -9.97 5.13 52.52
C PHE A 216 -10.67 4.10 53.42
N GLU A 217 -11.67 3.38 52.90
CA GLU A 217 -12.32 2.27 53.62
C GLU A 217 -11.28 1.20 54.01
N TYR A 218 -10.42 0.79 53.08
CA TYR A 218 -9.40 -0.22 53.33
C TYR A 218 -8.25 0.27 54.22
N ALA A 219 -7.82 1.52 54.07
CA ALA A 219 -6.78 2.13 54.89
C ALA A 219 -7.18 2.18 56.38
N ASN A 220 -8.47 2.42 56.66
CA ASN A 220 -9.02 2.49 58.02
C ASN A 220 -9.55 1.15 58.55
N SER A 221 -9.44 0.07 57.77
CA SER A 221 -9.81 -1.27 58.21
C SER A 221 -8.92 -1.73 59.38
N PRO A 222 -9.41 -2.59 60.29
CA PRO A 222 -8.56 -3.24 61.29
C PRO A 222 -7.42 -4.07 60.70
N SER A 223 -7.51 -4.45 59.41
CA SER A 223 -6.48 -5.22 58.72
C SER A 223 -6.37 -4.83 57.23
N PRO A 224 -5.70 -3.70 56.90
CA PRO A 224 -5.53 -3.25 55.51
C PRO A 224 -4.80 -4.29 54.64
N SER A 225 -3.90 -5.08 55.22
CA SER A 225 -3.17 -6.14 54.52
C SER A 225 -4.09 -7.23 53.92
N ARG A 226 -5.27 -7.49 54.50
CA ARG A 226 -6.26 -8.41 53.91
C ARG A 226 -6.89 -7.87 52.62
N HIS A 227 -6.87 -6.56 52.44
CA HIS A 227 -7.43 -5.87 51.27
C HIS A 227 -6.38 -5.54 50.21
N TRP A 228 -5.14 -6.03 50.37
CA TRP A 228 -4.03 -5.71 49.46
C TRP A 228 -4.39 -5.89 47.99
N LYS A 229 -5.06 -6.98 47.63
CA LYS A 229 -5.51 -7.22 46.25
C LYS A 229 -6.35 -6.06 45.71
N HIS A 230 -7.37 -5.62 46.46
CA HIS A 230 -8.23 -4.52 46.05
C HIS A 230 -7.52 -3.17 46.09
N ILE A 231 -6.64 -2.95 47.05
CA ILE A 231 -5.80 -1.74 47.10
C ILE A 231 -4.92 -1.66 45.86
N SER A 232 -4.27 -2.77 45.47
CA SER A 232 -3.45 -2.82 44.27
C SER A 232 -4.26 -2.64 42.99
N GLU A 233 -5.47 -3.23 42.91
CA GLU A 233 -6.39 -3.04 41.78
C GLU A 233 -6.80 -1.56 41.62
N TRP A 234 -7.08 -0.85 42.71
CA TRP A 234 -7.39 0.57 42.62
C TRP A 234 -6.16 1.42 42.31
N ALA A 235 -4.98 1.03 42.80
CA ALA A 235 -3.73 1.73 42.51
C ALA A 235 -3.28 1.58 41.04
N THR A 236 -3.79 0.59 40.28
CA THR A 236 -3.47 0.51 38.84
C THR A 236 -4.02 1.70 38.05
N LEU A 237 -5.02 2.42 38.57
CA LEU A 237 -5.52 3.63 37.94
C LEU A 237 -4.45 4.74 37.88
N LEU A 238 -3.37 4.66 38.68
CA LEU A 238 -2.20 5.57 38.55
C LEU A 238 -1.51 5.46 37.18
N TYR A 239 -1.75 4.39 36.42
CA TYR A 239 -1.22 4.20 35.08
C TYR A 239 -2.13 4.74 33.96
N ASN A 240 -3.30 5.28 34.29
CA ASN A 240 -4.20 5.88 33.29
C ASN A 240 -3.51 7.00 32.50
N ALA A 241 -3.96 7.22 31.26
CA ALA A 241 -3.42 8.24 30.36
C ALA A 241 -3.39 9.64 31.01
N ASP A 242 -4.40 9.95 31.82
CA ASP A 242 -4.53 11.16 32.65
C ASP A 242 -3.28 11.49 33.51
N PHE A 243 -2.48 10.47 33.84
CA PHE A 243 -1.29 10.58 34.68
C PHE A 243 0.03 10.30 33.93
N GLN A 244 0.00 10.06 32.62
CA GLN A 244 1.21 9.80 31.82
C GLN A 244 1.94 11.07 31.32
N VAL A 245 1.37 12.25 31.57
CA VAL A 245 1.93 13.55 31.18
C VAL A 245 3.22 13.91 31.95
N GLN A 246 4.05 14.77 31.35
CA GLN A 246 5.23 15.32 32.01
C GLN A 246 4.82 16.43 33.01
N GLY A 247 5.28 16.31 34.27
CA GLY A 247 5.07 17.31 35.32
C GLY A 247 3.89 17.07 36.27
N GLY A 248 3.86 17.80 37.39
CA GLY A 248 2.76 17.82 38.38
C GLY A 248 2.27 16.44 38.83
N ALA A 249 0.98 16.18 38.58
CA ALA A 249 0.27 14.95 38.97
C ALA A 249 0.86 13.67 38.35
N GLY A 250 1.49 13.74 37.17
CA GLY A 250 2.12 12.58 36.54
C GLY A 250 3.39 12.12 37.27
N MET A 251 4.17 13.07 37.83
CA MET A 251 5.32 12.72 38.67
C MET A 251 4.88 12.11 40.01
N GLU A 252 3.86 12.70 40.63
CA GLU A 252 3.31 12.20 41.89
C GLU A 252 2.69 10.80 41.73
N ALA A 253 1.95 10.55 40.64
CA ALA A 253 1.42 9.22 40.33
C ALA A 253 2.52 8.17 40.15
N ARG A 254 3.64 8.51 39.48
CA ARG A 254 4.80 7.64 39.33
C ARG A 254 5.48 7.36 40.67
N GLU A 255 5.68 8.39 41.51
CA GLU A 255 6.26 8.23 42.84
C GLU A 255 5.39 7.32 43.73
N LEU A 256 4.08 7.54 43.73
CA LEU A 256 3.11 6.72 44.45
C LEU A 256 3.17 5.27 43.94
N SER A 257 3.15 5.06 42.63
CA SER A 257 3.28 3.73 42.03
C SER A 257 4.58 3.02 42.47
N MET A 258 5.71 3.73 42.46
CA MET A 258 7.00 3.19 42.92
C MET A 258 7.00 2.82 44.40
N SER A 259 6.36 3.64 45.25
CA SER A 259 6.29 3.41 46.70
C SER A 259 5.63 2.07 47.09
N ALA A 260 4.87 1.44 46.19
CA ALA A 260 4.35 0.09 46.40
C ALA A 260 5.47 -0.95 46.63
N HIS A 261 6.65 -0.75 46.02
CA HIS A 261 7.82 -1.62 46.18
C HIS A 261 8.48 -1.49 47.56
N GLU A 262 8.25 -0.38 48.26
CA GLU A 262 8.79 -0.10 49.60
C GLU A 262 8.02 -0.83 50.71
N ILE A 263 6.86 -1.43 50.37
CA ILE A 263 6.03 -2.14 51.34
C ILE A 263 6.77 -3.39 51.86
N PRO A 264 7.02 -3.52 53.18
CA PRO A 264 7.78 -4.62 53.74
C PRO A 264 7.20 -6.00 53.39
N ARG A 265 8.04 -6.95 52.98
CA ARG A 265 7.60 -8.33 52.64
C ARG A 265 7.05 -9.10 53.85
N SER A 266 7.58 -8.86 55.05
CA SER A 266 7.16 -9.51 56.30
C SER A 266 6.21 -8.63 57.11
N ASN A 267 5.18 -9.23 57.72
CA ASN A 267 4.25 -8.54 58.63
C ASN A 267 4.72 -8.52 60.09
N TYR A 268 6.03 -8.64 60.35
CA TYR A 268 6.60 -8.58 61.70
C TYR A 268 6.18 -7.29 62.43
N LYS A 269 5.63 -7.43 63.65
CA LYS A 269 5.08 -6.33 64.47
C LYS A 269 4.05 -5.45 63.74
N GLY A 270 3.33 -5.99 62.75
CA GLY A 270 2.32 -5.26 62.00
C GLY A 270 2.86 -4.22 61.00
N LYS A 271 4.19 -4.17 60.75
CA LYS A 271 4.82 -3.17 59.88
C LYS A 271 4.25 -3.17 58.45
N ARG A 272 4.10 -4.34 57.82
CA ARG A 272 3.52 -4.47 56.47
C ARG A 272 2.07 -3.98 56.45
N THR A 273 1.29 -4.36 57.44
CA THR A 273 -0.12 -3.95 57.55
C THR A 273 -0.26 -2.42 57.66
N LYS A 274 0.61 -1.78 58.46
CA LYS A 274 0.67 -0.31 58.56
C LYS A 274 1.07 0.34 57.23
N ALA A 275 2.14 -0.15 56.60
CA ALA A 275 2.63 0.39 55.32
C ALA A 275 1.59 0.27 54.20
N ILE A 276 0.82 -0.83 54.14
CA ILE A 276 -0.29 -0.98 53.18
C ILE A 276 -1.40 0.04 53.44
N GLY A 277 -1.74 0.31 54.71
CA GLY A 277 -2.72 1.33 55.06
C GLY A 277 -2.26 2.74 54.70
N GLU A 278 -1.01 3.08 55.00
CA GLU A 278 -0.39 4.36 54.62
C GLU A 278 -0.34 4.55 53.10
N PHE A 279 0.05 3.50 52.37
CA PHE A 279 0.03 3.48 50.90
C PHE A 279 -1.38 3.73 50.34
N ALA A 280 -2.38 2.98 50.83
CA ALA A 280 -3.77 3.15 50.38
C ALA A 280 -4.29 4.57 50.66
N ALA A 281 -3.98 5.12 51.84
CA ALA A 281 -4.36 6.49 52.19
C ALA A 281 -3.72 7.53 51.26
N ARG A 282 -2.41 7.39 50.96
CA ARG A 282 -1.71 8.28 50.03
C ARG A 282 -2.31 8.24 48.62
N VAL A 283 -2.53 7.06 48.07
CA VAL A 283 -3.13 6.91 46.73
C VAL A 283 -4.57 7.48 46.72
N GLY A 284 -5.34 7.24 47.78
CA GLY A 284 -6.69 7.81 47.90
C GLY A 284 -6.70 9.34 47.97
N LEU A 285 -5.74 9.95 48.68
CA LEU A 285 -5.59 11.40 48.75
C LEU A 285 -5.23 12.00 47.38
N PHE A 286 -4.32 11.35 46.67
CA PHE A 286 -3.98 11.73 45.30
C PHE A 286 -5.21 11.78 44.39
N TYR A 287 -6.00 10.70 44.35
CA TYR A 287 -7.25 10.69 43.57
C TYR A 287 -8.23 11.77 44.01
N ARG A 288 -8.41 11.95 45.33
CA ARG A 288 -9.26 13.01 45.87
C ARG A 288 -8.88 14.37 45.29
N ASP A 289 -7.58 14.68 45.26
CA ASP A 289 -7.05 15.98 44.88
C ASP A 289 -7.07 16.19 43.36
N TYR A 290 -7.04 15.10 42.59
CA TYR A 290 -7.13 15.16 41.13
C TYR A 290 -8.57 15.32 40.60
N ILE A 291 -9.58 14.81 41.30
CA ILE A 291 -10.98 14.93 40.87
C ILE A 291 -11.40 16.41 40.85
N ASP A 292 -12.11 16.82 39.80
CA ASP A 292 -12.66 18.17 39.70
C ASP A 292 -13.50 18.51 40.95
N SER A 293 -13.28 19.71 41.49
CA SER A 293 -13.87 20.10 42.77
C SER A 293 -15.41 20.14 42.75
N SER A 294 -16.01 20.49 41.61
CA SER A 294 -17.46 20.53 41.44
C SER A 294 -18.03 19.11 41.35
N LEU A 295 -17.43 18.27 40.50
CA LEU A 295 -17.84 16.87 40.33
C LEU A 295 -17.66 16.08 41.63
N ARG A 296 -16.54 16.30 42.35
CA ARG A 296 -16.29 15.67 43.65
C ARG A 296 -17.38 16.01 44.67
N SER A 297 -17.89 17.24 44.64
CA SER A 297 -18.95 17.69 45.55
C SER A 297 -20.30 17.07 45.17
N GLU A 298 -20.60 17.00 43.87
CA GLU A 298 -21.79 16.33 43.33
C GLU A 298 -21.81 14.85 43.70
N LEU A 299 -20.73 14.11 43.42
CA LEU A 299 -20.62 12.68 43.72
C LEU A 299 -20.71 12.39 45.22
N ARG A 300 -20.23 13.29 46.09
CA ARG A 300 -20.41 13.19 47.53
C ARG A 300 -21.89 13.30 47.94
N ALA A 301 -22.60 14.29 47.40
CA ALA A 301 -24.03 14.46 47.68
C ALA A 301 -24.86 13.28 47.12
N GLU A 302 -24.48 12.75 45.95
CA GLU A 302 -25.11 11.55 45.39
C GLU A 302 -24.90 10.33 46.30
N LEU A 303 -23.70 10.15 46.86
CA LEU A 303 -23.36 9.05 47.76
C LEU A 303 -24.19 9.04 49.06
N GLU A 304 -24.81 10.15 49.44
CA GLU A 304 -25.76 10.20 50.58
C GLU A 304 -27.04 9.41 50.29
N ASN A 305 -27.39 9.25 49.02
CA ASN A 305 -28.68 8.70 48.59
C ASN A 305 -28.54 7.36 47.84
N VAL A 306 -27.37 7.07 47.25
CA VAL A 306 -27.13 5.83 46.50
C VAL A 306 -25.77 5.21 46.81
N THR A 307 -25.59 3.94 46.44
CA THR A 307 -24.33 3.22 46.68
C THR A 307 -23.23 3.59 45.66
N LEU A 308 -21.96 3.38 46.04
CA LEU A 308 -20.82 3.51 45.12
C LEU A 308 -20.96 2.66 43.85
N ASN A 309 -21.57 1.47 43.95
CA ASN A 309 -21.81 0.61 42.78
C ASN A 309 -22.83 1.23 41.83
N THR A 310 -23.84 1.91 42.36
CA THR A 310 -24.83 2.63 41.54
C THR A 310 -24.18 3.79 40.79
N ILE A 311 -23.36 4.59 41.48
CA ILE A 311 -22.58 5.70 40.89
C ILE A 311 -21.69 5.19 39.77
N LYS A 312 -20.86 4.16 40.05
CA LYS A 312 -20.00 3.50 39.05
C LYS A 312 -20.80 3.03 37.83
N SER A 313 -21.92 2.34 38.06
CA SER A 313 -22.72 1.77 36.96
C SER A 313 -23.35 2.84 36.08
N ARG A 314 -23.69 4.03 36.64
CA ARG A 314 -24.20 5.15 35.86
C ARG A 314 -23.13 5.73 34.94
N ALA A 315 -21.93 5.96 35.45
CA ALA A 315 -20.79 6.44 34.67
C ALA A 315 -20.41 5.45 33.55
N VAL A 316 -20.35 4.14 33.85
CA VAL A 316 -20.11 3.10 32.84
C VAL A 316 -21.16 3.15 31.73
N ARG A 317 -22.46 3.19 32.07
CA ARG A 317 -23.53 3.24 31.05
C ARG A 317 -23.47 4.48 30.18
N ARG A 318 -23.13 5.65 30.74
CA ARG A 318 -22.97 6.88 29.96
C ARG A 318 -21.82 6.73 28.97
N PHE A 319 -20.67 6.27 29.44
CA PHE A 319 -19.49 6.05 28.60
C PHE A 319 -19.75 5.01 27.50
N GLU A 320 -20.37 3.87 27.82
CA GLU A 320 -20.73 2.85 26.82
C GLU A 320 -21.71 3.37 25.78
N LYS A 321 -22.70 4.19 26.18
CA LYS A 321 -23.63 4.83 25.24
C LYS A 321 -22.90 5.77 24.27
N ALA A 322 -22.00 6.62 24.79
CA ALA A 322 -21.22 7.52 23.96
C ALA A 322 -20.26 6.76 23.02
N ARG A 323 -19.60 5.71 23.52
CA ARG A 323 -18.73 4.84 22.73
C ARG A 323 -19.49 4.10 21.62
N ASN A 324 -20.71 3.64 21.89
CA ASN A 324 -21.52 2.96 20.86
C ASN A 324 -21.98 3.93 19.75
N ALA A 325 -22.12 5.22 20.07
CA ALA A 325 -22.49 6.25 19.09
C ALA A 325 -21.41 6.48 18.03
N ILE A 326 -20.14 6.13 18.31
CA ILE A 326 -19.03 6.22 17.35
C ILE A 326 -18.74 4.89 16.62
N SER A 327 -19.62 3.89 16.71
CA SER A 327 -19.39 2.57 16.08
C SER A 327 -19.14 2.66 14.58
N GLU A 328 -19.90 3.50 13.88
CA GLU A 328 -19.68 3.78 12.46
C GLU A 328 -18.29 4.37 12.18
N LEU A 329 -17.83 5.32 13.01
CA LEU A 329 -16.48 5.89 12.87
C LEU A 329 -15.40 4.82 13.07
N VAL A 330 -15.60 3.88 13.99
CA VAL A 330 -14.66 2.77 14.21
C VAL A 330 -14.57 1.88 12.96
N ASP A 331 -15.71 1.56 12.35
CA ASP A 331 -15.75 0.77 11.11
C ASP A 331 -15.10 1.53 9.94
N LEU A 332 -15.41 2.83 9.79
CA LEU A 332 -14.79 3.68 8.77
C LEU A 332 -13.26 3.78 8.95
N LYS A 333 -12.77 3.93 10.19
CA LYS A 333 -11.34 3.95 10.48
C LYS A 333 -10.67 2.60 10.24
N ALA A 334 -11.37 1.48 10.47
CA ALA A 334 -10.87 0.16 10.12
C ALA A 334 -10.67 0.03 8.60
N ILE A 335 -11.68 0.41 7.81
CA ILE A 335 -11.62 0.42 6.34
C ILE A 335 -10.49 1.34 5.85
N MET A 336 -10.39 2.56 6.38
CA MET A 336 -9.32 3.51 6.05
C MET A 336 -7.93 2.91 6.30
N ASN A 337 -7.73 2.26 7.45
CA ASN A 337 -6.46 1.62 7.77
C ASN A 337 -6.15 0.41 6.88
N GLU A 338 -7.16 -0.37 6.48
CA GLU A 338 -7.00 -1.47 5.53
C GLU A 338 -6.57 -0.95 4.14
N HIS A 339 -7.22 0.11 3.64
CA HIS A 339 -6.83 0.73 2.37
C HIS A 339 -5.45 1.39 2.44
N ALA A 340 -5.08 2.02 3.56
CA ALA A 340 -3.74 2.57 3.75
C ALA A 340 -2.68 1.47 3.69
N LYS A 341 -2.87 0.36 4.43
CA LYS A 341 -1.97 -0.79 4.39
C LYS A 341 -1.87 -1.41 2.99
N LEU A 342 -2.99 -1.51 2.28
CA LEU A 342 -3.00 -2.05 0.92
C LEU A 342 -2.29 -1.12 -0.06
N SER A 343 -2.51 0.18 0.04
CA SER A 343 -1.84 1.20 -0.77
C SER A 343 -0.34 1.20 -0.54
N ASP A 344 0.09 1.19 0.72
CA ASP A 344 1.49 1.08 1.12
C ASP A 344 2.10 -0.22 0.60
N LYS A 345 1.36 -1.34 0.66
CA LYS A 345 1.85 -2.61 0.12
C LYS A 345 2.02 -2.55 -1.39
N VAL A 346 1.02 -2.05 -2.10
CA VAL A 346 0.94 -2.12 -3.57
C VAL A 346 1.85 -1.10 -4.25
N SER A 347 2.18 0.02 -3.60
CA SER A 347 3.14 1.00 -4.13
C SER A 347 4.49 0.36 -4.47
N TYR A 348 4.96 -0.59 -3.65
CA TYR A 348 6.24 -1.31 -3.82
C TYR A 348 6.14 -2.60 -4.63
N MET A 349 4.94 -3.07 -4.96
CA MET A 349 4.79 -4.31 -5.71
C MET A 349 5.29 -4.13 -7.14
N PHE A 350 6.10 -5.10 -7.59
CA PHE A 350 6.49 -5.23 -8.99
C PHE A 350 5.25 -5.50 -9.86
N SER A 351 5.31 -5.13 -11.14
CA SER A 351 4.22 -5.38 -12.11
C SER A 351 3.73 -6.82 -12.11
N THR A 352 4.67 -7.78 -12.04
CA THR A 352 4.37 -9.22 -12.01
C THR A 352 3.73 -9.66 -10.70
N GLU A 353 4.15 -9.08 -9.57
CA GLU A 353 3.60 -9.38 -8.25
C GLU A 353 2.19 -8.80 -8.09
N LEU A 354 1.98 -7.56 -8.54
CA LEU A 354 0.67 -6.91 -8.56
C LEU A 354 -0.29 -7.71 -9.43
N TYR A 355 0.11 -8.02 -10.68
CA TYR A 355 -0.65 -8.88 -11.58
C TYR A 355 -1.00 -10.22 -10.92
N ARG A 356 -0.02 -10.91 -10.32
CA ARG A 356 -0.26 -12.18 -9.62
C ARG A 356 -1.21 -12.03 -8.44
N SER A 357 -1.23 -10.88 -7.78
CA SER A 357 -2.06 -10.64 -6.62
C SER A 357 -3.48 -10.20 -6.97
N LEU A 358 -3.79 -9.89 -8.23
CA LEU A 358 -5.16 -9.54 -8.63
C LEU A 358 -6.10 -10.72 -8.37
N THR A 359 -7.21 -10.47 -7.66
CA THR A 359 -8.18 -11.52 -7.30
C THR A 359 -8.70 -12.28 -8.53
N GLY A 360 -8.92 -11.59 -9.66
CA GLY A 360 -9.36 -12.25 -10.89
C GLY A 360 -8.30 -13.17 -11.51
N GLU A 361 -7.01 -12.84 -11.39
CA GLU A 361 -5.90 -13.70 -11.82
C GLU A 361 -5.73 -14.90 -10.90
N VAL A 362 -5.84 -14.69 -9.59
CA VAL A 362 -5.79 -15.76 -8.59
C VAL A 362 -6.94 -16.74 -8.81
N GLU A 363 -8.16 -16.26 -9.06
CA GLU A 363 -9.30 -17.12 -9.35
C GLU A 363 -9.07 -17.94 -10.64
N ALA A 364 -8.56 -17.31 -11.71
CA ALA A 364 -8.25 -18.01 -12.97
C ALA A 364 -7.14 -19.06 -12.81
N ARG A 365 -6.10 -18.79 -12.01
CA ARG A 365 -5.07 -19.78 -11.67
C ARG A 365 -5.59 -20.85 -10.71
N ASN A 366 -6.50 -20.50 -9.80
CA ASN A 366 -7.13 -21.47 -8.90
C ASN A 366 -8.02 -22.44 -9.68
N THR A 367 -8.71 -21.99 -10.74
CA THR A 367 -9.38 -22.88 -11.70
C THR A 367 -8.37 -23.89 -12.29
N GLN A 368 -7.19 -23.44 -12.72
CA GLN A 368 -6.16 -24.32 -13.29
C GLN A 368 -5.56 -25.30 -12.27
N GLU A 369 -5.29 -24.86 -11.03
CA GLU A 369 -4.80 -25.74 -9.96
C GLU A 369 -5.85 -26.79 -9.61
N ARG A 370 -7.11 -26.37 -9.55
CA ARG A 370 -8.20 -27.26 -9.22
C ARG A 370 -8.48 -28.19 -10.38
N LEU A 371 -8.19 -27.87 -11.64
CA LEU A 371 -8.37 -28.70 -12.85
C LEU A 371 -8.02 -30.18 -12.66
N TYR A 372 -6.99 -30.50 -11.88
CA TYR A 372 -6.49 -31.87 -11.72
C TYR A 372 -7.12 -32.66 -10.56
N LYS A 373 -8.01 -32.06 -9.76
CA LYS A 373 -8.64 -32.71 -8.61
C LYS A 373 -9.86 -33.55 -9.02
N SER A 374 -10.26 -34.52 -8.22
CA SER A 374 -11.54 -35.24 -8.36
C SER A 374 -12.71 -34.41 -7.79
N ALA A 375 -13.95 -34.82 -8.08
CA ALA A 375 -15.13 -34.17 -7.49
C ALA A 375 -15.15 -34.30 -5.96
N GLU A 376 -14.74 -35.46 -5.43
CA GLU A 376 -14.66 -35.72 -4.00
C GLU A 376 -13.58 -34.85 -3.32
N GLU A 377 -12.40 -34.73 -3.92
CA GLU A 377 -11.31 -33.89 -3.37
C GLU A 377 -11.68 -32.40 -3.34
N ARG A 378 -12.39 -31.89 -4.37
CA ARG A 378 -12.86 -30.50 -4.39
C ARG A 378 -13.97 -30.21 -3.37
N ALA A 379 -14.86 -31.18 -3.14
CA ALA A 379 -15.90 -31.05 -2.13
C ALA A 379 -15.31 -30.96 -0.70
N GLU A 380 -14.22 -31.66 -0.43
CA GLU A 380 -13.54 -31.63 0.87
C GLU A 380 -12.59 -30.42 1.03
N VAL A 381 -12.06 -29.87 -0.07
CA VAL A 381 -11.13 -28.71 -0.04
C VAL A 381 -11.78 -27.48 -0.67
N ALA A 382 -12.22 -26.55 0.17
CA ALA A 382 -12.80 -25.28 -0.26
C ALA A 382 -11.84 -24.47 -1.17
N PRO A 383 -12.36 -23.71 -2.15
CA PRO A 383 -11.53 -22.97 -3.10
C PRO A 383 -10.51 -22.02 -2.48
N PHE A 384 -10.84 -21.34 -1.36
CA PHE A 384 -9.85 -20.49 -0.66
C PHE A 384 -8.62 -21.20 -0.11
N LEU A 385 -8.65 -22.53 0.04
CA LEU A 385 -7.48 -23.31 0.47
C LEU A 385 -6.54 -23.68 -0.68
N THR A 386 -6.95 -23.46 -1.92
CA THR A 386 -6.17 -23.77 -3.12
C THR A 386 -5.74 -22.53 -3.90
N GLU A 387 -6.09 -21.34 -3.41
CA GLU A 387 -5.60 -20.06 -3.92
C GLU A 387 -4.06 -19.99 -3.73
N ASP A 388 -3.34 -19.61 -4.78
CA ASP A 388 -1.87 -19.49 -4.77
C ASP A 388 -1.37 -18.23 -4.06
N VAL A 389 -2.25 -17.23 -3.90
CA VAL A 389 -2.00 -16.01 -3.14
C VAL A 389 -2.96 -15.95 -1.94
N PRO A 390 -2.47 -15.81 -0.70
CA PRO A 390 -3.33 -15.68 0.47
C PRO A 390 -4.30 -14.50 0.33
N ARG A 391 -5.52 -14.67 0.82
CA ARG A 391 -6.57 -13.64 0.71
C ARG A 391 -6.19 -12.26 1.23
N THR A 392 -5.39 -12.18 2.29
CA THR A 392 -4.88 -10.91 2.84
C THR A 392 -3.92 -10.19 1.90
N ASN A 393 -3.43 -10.87 0.88
CA ASN A 393 -2.48 -10.37 -0.10
C ASN A 393 -3.11 -10.12 -1.47
N GLN A 394 -4.37 -10.46 -1.68
CA GLN A 394 -5.04 -10.28 -2.95
C GLN A 394 -5.60 -8.86 -3.11
N ILE A 395 -5.66 -8.42 -4.36
CA ILE A 395 -6.12 -7.09 -4.77
C ILE A 395 -7.39 -7.28 -5.60
N SER A 396 -8.54 -6.97 -5.02
CA SER A 396 -9.80 -7.00 -5.75
C SER A 396 -9.99 -5.70 -6.52
N MET A 397 -10.25 -5.81 -7.82
CA MET A 397 -10.42 -4.68 -8.73
C MET A 397 -11.62 -4.94 -9.64
N PHE A 398 -12.48 -3.94 -9.82
CA PHE A 398 -13.61 -4.04 -10.74
C PHE A 398 -13.40 -3.19 -11.99
N GLU A 399 -14.00 -3.64 -13.11
CA GLU A 399 -13.89 -2.95 -14.40
C GLU A 399 -14.41 -1.51 -14.37
N HIS A 400 -15.51 -1.26 -13.66
CA HIS A 400 -16.12 0.07 -13.63
C HIS A 400 -15.24 1.07 -12.87
N GLU A 401 -14.71 0.68 -11.71
CA GLU A 401 -13.80 1.53 -10.93
C GLU A 401 -12.53 1.81 -11.71
N LEU A 402 -11.92 0.79 -12.34
CA LEU A 402 -10.71 0.99 -13.14
C LEU A 402 -10.99 1.93 -14.32
N ARG A 403 -12.14 1.81 -14.99
CA ARG A 403 -12.53 2.74 -16.07
C ARG A 403 -12.77 4.15 -15.55
N GLU A 404 -13.37 4.30 -14.37
CA GLU A 404 -13.57 5.59 -13.74
C GLU A 404 -12.25 6.21 -13.32
N THR A 405 -11.31 5.43 -12.77
CA THR A 405 -9.94 5.85 -12.49
C THR A 405 -9.20 6.21 -13.77
N MET A 406 -9.27 5.41 -14.83
CA MET A 406 -8.64 5.71 -16.13
C MET A 406 -9.25 6.98 -16.76
N ARG A 407 -10.57 7.16 -16.69
CA ARG A 407 -11.25 8.39 -17.15
C ARG A 407 -10.90 9.58 -16.28
N SER A 408 -10.82 9.39 -14.97
CA SER A 408 -10.40 10.39 -14.01
C SER A 408 -8.95 10.76 -14.28
N ARG A 409 -8.03 9.82 -14.49
CA ARG A 409 -6.63 10.05 -14.86
C ARG A 409 -6.48 10.66 -16.25
N ALA A 410 -7.38 10.34 -17.19
CA ALA A 410 -7.42 10.97 -18.51
C ALA A 410 -8.00 12.40 -18.48
N ASN A 411 -8.90 12.71 -17.52
CA ASN A 411 -9.54 14.02 -17.36
C ASN A 411 -8.82 14.94 -16.36
N ASN A 412 -8.28 14.36 -15.29
CA ASN A 412 -7.33 14.85 -14.29
C ASN A 412 -6.01 14.16 -14.58
N GLN A 413 -5.35 14.64 -15.62
CA GLN A 413 -4.02 14.25 -16.01
C GLN A 413 -3.07 14.39 -14.80
N GLU A 414 -2.83 13.31 -14.04
CA GLU A 414 -1.63 13.19 -13.22
C GLU A 414 -0.52 12.85 -14.21
N VAL A 415 0.03 13.90 -14.79
CA VAL A 415 0.86 13.75 -15.98
C VAL A 415 2.20 13.21 -15.53
N ALA A 416 2.63 12.11 -16.15
CA ALA A 416 4.01 11.68 -16.06
C ALA A 416 4.88 12.91 -16.33
N LYS A 417 5.76 13.22 -15.38
CA LYS A 417 6.53 14.46 -15.38
C LYS A 417 7.85 14.28 -16.13
N GLY A 418 8.39 13.07 -16.13
CA GLY A 418 9.59 12.69 -16.88
C GLY A 418 9.84 11.18 -16.84
N TYR A 419 10.89 10.74 -17.53
CA TYR A 419 11.48 9.39 -17.41
C TYR A 419 12.93 9.38 -17.97
N VAL A 420 13.73 8.38 -17.58
CA VAL A 420 15.03 8.07 -18.21
C VAL A 420 14.95 6.89 -19.16
N SER A 421 15.62 7.01 -20.30
CA SER A 421 15.90 5.92 -21.23
C SER A 421 17.41 5.66 -21.32
N PHE A 422 17.85 4.43 -21.06
CA PHE A 422 19.24 3.98 -21.23
C PHE A 422 19.45 3.34 -22.62
N GLY A 423 20.54 3.61 -23.35
CA GLY A 423 20.66 3.05 -24.72
C GLY A 423 21.89 3.41 -25.57
N ASN A 424 21.77 3.20 -26.90
CA ASN A 424 22.92 3.06 -27.81
C ASN A 424 23.53 4.37 -28.37
N LYS A 425 22.86 5.52 -28.27
CA LYS A 425 23.37 6.82 -28.76
C LYS A 425 24.01 7.66 -27.65
N HIS A 426 23.41 7.61 -26.47
CA HIS A 426 23.85 8.26 -25.25
C HIS A 426 23.72 7.25 -24.10
N PHE A 427 24.57 7.33 -23.09
CA PHE A 427 24.48 6.50 -21.90
C PHE A 427 23.10 6.60 -21.26
N ALA A 428 22.55 7.82 -21.17
CA ALA A 428 21.15 8.04 -20.79
C ALA A 428 20.52 9.23 -21.52
N GLU A 429 19.22 9.16 -21.78
CA GLU A 429 18.38 10.26 -22.24
C GLU A 429 17.31 10.55 -21.18
N ILE A 430 17.32 11.76 -20.64
CA ILE A 430 16.31 12.27 -19.69
C ILE A 430 15.22 12.97 -20.48
N VAL A 431 13.99 12.46 -20.40
CA VAL A 431 12.85 13.03 -21.11
C VAL A 431 11.96 13.78 -20.12
N LEU A 432 11.82 15.09 -20.31
CA LEU A 432 10.92 15.94 -19.55
C LEU A 432 9.58 16.07 -20.30
N LEU A 433 8.52 15.68 -19.62
CA LEU A 433 7.16 15.69 -20.16
C LEU A 433 6.44 17.00 -19.84
N GLU A 434 5.24 17.20 -20.39
CA GLU A 434 4.52 18.48 -20.39
C GLU A 434 4.35 19.14 -19.00
N HIS A 435 4.39 18.36 -17.93
CA HIS A 435 4.21 18.82 -16.54
C HIS A 435 5.43 18.52 -15.66
N ALA A 436 6.59 18.34 -16.30
CA ALA A 436 7.88 18.25 -15.63
C ALA A 436 8.02 19.38 -14.61
N ASP A 437 8.30 19.01 -13.37
CA ASP A 437 8.79 19.95 -12.39
C ASP A 437 10.29 19.72 -12.15
N PRO A 438 10.95 20.59 -11.42
CA PRO A 438 12.39 20.51 -11.20
C PRO A 438 12.83 19.47 -10.19
N SER A 439 11.91 18.88 -9.42
CA SER A 439 12.19 17.64 -8.72
C SER A 439 12.39 16.52 -9.74
N THR A 440 11.54 16.48 -10.76
CA THR A 440 11.56 15.48 -11.84
C THR A 440 12.95 15.31 -12.46
N ILE A 441 13.63 16.39 -12.87
CA ILE A 441 14.95 16.24 -13.49
C ILE A 441 16.03 15.71 -12.53
N ILE A 442 15.94 16.07 -11.25
CA ILE A 442 16.87 15.60 -10.22
C ILE A 442 16.61 14.12 -9.91
N HIS A 443 15.34 13.73 -9.89
CA HIS A 443 14.91 12.34 -9.78
C HIS A 443 15.48 11.50 -10.94
N GLU A 444 15.26 11.95 -12.18
CA GLU A 444 15.76 11.26 -13.36
C GLU A 444 17.30 11.22 -13.39
N ALA A 445 17.99 12.30 -13.00
CA ALA A 445 19.44 12.33 -12.93
C ALA A 445 20.01 11.35 -11.90
N ALA A 446 19.31 11.13 -10.79
CA ALA A 446 19.72 10.15 -9.78
C ALA A 446 19.69 8.70 -10.31
N HIS A 447 18.75 8.37 -11.20
CA HIS A 447 18.79 7.10 -11.92
C HIS A 447 20.07 6.95 -12.76
N VAL A 448 20.51 8.03 -13.41
CA VAL A 448 21.75 8.01 -14.20
C VAL A 448 22.98 7.82 -13.31
N TYR A 449 23.02 8.45 -12.13
CA TYR A 449 24.13 8.26 -11.19
C TYR A 449 24.25 6.81 -10.72
N LEU A 450 23.12 6.18 -10.39
CA LEU A 450 23.11 4.77 -9.98
C LEU A 450 23.58 3.85 -11.11
N ALA A 451 23.13 4.12 -12.35
CA ALA A 451 23.60 3.39 -13.52
C ALA A 451 25.11 3.54 -13.73
N ALA A 452 25.66 4.75 -13.56
CA ALA A 452 27.08 5.02 -13.69
C ALA A 452 27.90 4.28 -12.62
N TYR A 453 27.44 4.27 -11.36
CA TYR A 453 28.05 3.49 -10.29
C TYR A 453 28.06 1.98 -10.60
N SER A 454 26.94 1.45 -11.08
CA SER A 454 26.80 0.04 -11.48
C SER A 454 27.74 -0.32 -12.63
N ASP A 455 27.87 0.54 -13.65
CA ASP A 455 28.78 0.34 -14.78
C ASP A 455 30.27 0.40 -14.36
N LEU A 456 30.64 1.40 -13.56
CA LEU A 456 32.00 1.54 -13.06
C LEU A 456 32.40 0.39 -12.12
N TYR A 457 31.45 -0.18 -11.38
CA TYR A 457 31.74 -1.33 -10.51
C TYR A 457 32.13 -2.58 -11.31
N LYS A 458 31.57 -2.77 -12.52
CA LYS A 458 31.91 -3.90 -13.42
C LYS A 458 33.34 -3.82 -13.96
N ASP A 459 33.92 -2.62 -13.98
CA ASP A 459 35.27 -2.40 -14.50
C ASP A 459 36.32 -2.91 -13.50
N GLN A 460 37.18 -3.83 -13.93
CA GLN A 460 38.21 -4.42 -13.06
C GLN A 460 39.28 -3.41 -12.65
N ASP A 461 39.44 -2.34 -13.43
CA ASP A 461 40.36 -1.24 -13.16
C ASP A 461 39.70 -0.08 -12.36
N SER A 462 38.45 -0.26 -11.90
CA SER A 462 37.74 0.78 -11.16
C SER A 462 38.36 1.09 -9.79
N SER A 463 38.28 2.36 -9.39
CA SER A 463 38.87 2.80 -8.13
C SER A 463 38.23 2.11 -6.92
N LEU A 464 39.04 1.92 -5.87
CA LEU A 464 38.56 1.40 -4.59
C LEU A 464 37.46 2.28 -3.97
N SER A 465 37.47 3.59 -4.27
CA SER A 465 36.47 4.53 -3.75
C SER A 465 35.09 4.28 -4.37
N ILE A 466 35.01 4.12 -5.69
CA ILE A 466 33.74 3.86 -6.38
C ILE A 466 33.16 2.50 -5.96
N ARG A 467 34.02 1.50 -5.78
CA ARG A 467 33.58 0.17 -5.31
C ARG A 467 32.93 0.25 -3.93
N LYS A 468 33.57 0.98 -3.00
CA LYS A 468 33.04 1.16 -1.64
C LYS A 468 31.73 1.96 -1.63
N ASP A 469 31.64 2.99 -2.45
CA ASP A 469 30.41 3.80 -2.56
C ASP A 469 29.25 2.94 -3.09
N PHE A 470 29.49 2.17 -4.15
CA PHE A 470 28.47 1.30 -4.70
C PHE A 470 28.07 0.18 -3.72
N GLU A 471 29.02 -0.40 -2.99
CA GLU A 471 28.71 -1.34 -1.90
C GLU A 471 27.89 -0.68 -0.77
N THR A 472 28.11 0.60 -0.47
CA THR A 472 27.30 1.35 0.50
C THR A 472 25.85 1.51 0.01
N ILE A 473 25.68 1.82 -1.28
CA ILE A 473 24.36 1.89 -1.93
C ILE A 473 23.66 0.52 -1.91
N LEU A 474 24.36 -0.54 -2.28
CA LEU A 474 23.84 -1.91 -2.29
C LEU A 474 23.48 -2.39 -0.88
N ASN A 475 24.28 -2.06 0.13
CA ASN A 475 23.97 -2.34 1.53
C ASN A 475 22.71 -1.61 1.99
N TRP A 476 22.49 -0.37 1.55
CA TRP A 476 21.27 0.38 1.84
C TRP A 476 20.02 -0.23 1.17
N PHE A 477 20.21 -0.83 -0.01
CA PHE A 477 19.20 -1.65 -0.68
C PHE A 477 18.98 -3.03 -0.07
N GLU A 478 19.88 -3.47 0.82
CA GLU A 478 19.94 -4.84 1.35
C GLU A 478 20.19 -5.90 0.25
N VAL A 479 21.02 -5.55 -0.73
CA VAL A 479 21.35 -6.38 -1.90
C VAL A 479 22.87 -6.59 -1.96
N THR A 480 23.31 -7.77 -2.37
CA THR A 480 24.75 -8.04 -2.63
C THR A 480 25.13 -7.70 -4.08
N PRO A 481 26.41 -7.43 -4.39
CA PRO A 481 26.84 -7.17 -5.76
C PRO A 481 26.48 -8.29 -6.75
N ASP A 482 26.59 -9.55 -6.32
CA ASP A 482 26.24 -10.70 -7.17
C ASP A 482 24.74 -10.69 -7.50
N GLU A 483 23.89 -10.48 -6.49
CA GLU A 483 22.43 -10.36 -6.69
C GLU A 483 22.09 -9.18 -7.60
N TRP A 484 22.74 -8.03 -7.43
CA TRP A 484 22.51 -6.85 -8.26
C TRP A 484 22.77 -7.10 -9.75
N PHE A 485 23.83 -7.82 -10.10
CA PHE A 485 24.18 -8.09 -11.51
C PHE A 485 23.42 -9.26 -12.12
N GLU A 486 22.80 -10.11 -11.30
CA GLU A 486 21.85 -11.14 -11.75
C GLU A 486 20.43 -10.59 -12.01
N MET A 487 20.12 -9.39 -11.49
CA MET A 487 18.82 -8.73 -11.68
C MET A 487 18.58 -8.33 -13.14
N THR A 488 17.33 -8.47 -13.59
CA THR A 488 16.85 -7.86 -14.85
C THR A 488 16.77 -6.33 -14.73
N PRO A 489 16.76 -5.58 -15.85
CA PRO A 489 16.59 -4.14 -15.81
C PRO A 489 15.36 -3.68 -15.00
N GLU A 490 14.26 -4.43 -15.08
CA GLU A 490 13.03 -4.15 -14.34
C GLU A 490 13.16 -4.42 -12.84
N GLN A 491 14.07 -5.32 -12.43
CA GLN A 491 14.38 -5.57 -11.02
C GLN A 491 15.30 -4.47 -10.45
N GLN A 492 16.21 -3.95 -11.27
CA GLN A 492 17.06 -2.81 -10.90
C GLN A 492 16.25 -1.51 -10.79
N GLU A 493 15.19 -1.33 -11.60
CA GLU A 493 14.33 -0.14 -11.62
C GLU A 493 13.80 0.23 -10.21
N ILE A 494 13.48 -0.74 -9.35
CA ILE A 494 13.04 -0.46 -7.97
C ILE A 494 14.12 0.23 -7.14
N HIS A 495 15.36 -0.22 -7.26
CA HIS A 495 16.47 0.37 -6.53
C HIS A 495 16.84 1.76 -7.07
N HIS A 496 16.61 1.95 -8.38
CA HIS A 496 16.69 3.24 -9.05
C HIS A 496 15.70 4.25 -8.46
N GLU A 497 14.45 3.88 -8.24
CA GLU A 497 13.41 4.74 -7.61
C GLU A 497 13.73 5.06 -6.15
N VAL A 498 14.21 4.07 -5.38
CA VAL A 498 14.62 4.26 -3.97
C VAL A 498 15.79 5.23 -3.88
N PHE A 499 16.79 5.08 -4.76
CA PHE A 499 17.93 5.97 -4.82
C PHE A 499 17.56 7.39 -5.21
N ALA A 500 16.72 7.55 -6.23
CA ALA A 500 16.26 8.86 -6.68
C ALA A 500 15.48 9.60 -5.59
N THR A 501 14.54 8.90 -4.94
CA THR A 501 13.75 9.47 -3.84
C THR A 501 14.62 9.86 -2.63
N GLY A 502 15.58 9.00 -2.25
CA GLY A 502 16.51 9.31 -1.16
C GLY A 502 17.42 10.51 -1.46
N TYR A 503 17.83 10.66 -2.72
CA TYR A 503 18.65 11.79 -3.18
C TYR A 503 17.86 13.11 -3.17
N GLU A 504 16.60 13.09 -3.62
CA GLU A 504 15.71 14.26 -3.53
C GLU A 504 15.50 14.69 -2.08
N GLN A 505 15.29 13.74 -1.17
CA GLN A 505 15.09 13.99 0.26
C GLN A 505 16.33 14.63 0.91
N PHE A 506 17.54 14.20 0.53
CA PHE A 506 18.79 14.82 0.98
C PHE A 506 18.88 16.30 0.56
N LEU A 507 18.47 16.62 -0.66
CA LEU A 507 18.52 17.98 -1.20
C LEU A 507 17.51 18.95 -0.55
N ILE A 508 16.53 18.44 0.22
CA ILE A 508 15.59 19.26 1.01
C ILE A 508 16.28 19.95 2.19
N ASP A 509 17.27 19.32 2.84
CA ASP A 509 17.95 19.82 4.04
C ASP A 509 19.32 20.49 3.72
N SER A 510 19.30 21.41 2.75
CA SER A 510 20.50 21.95 2.10
C SER A 510 21.26 23.02 2.92
N SER A 511 21.77 22.67 4.09
CA SER A 511 22.58 23.58 4.92
C SER A 511 24.00 23.85 4.40
N SER A 512 24.35 23.35 3.19
CA SER A 512 25.72 23.37 2.62
C SER A 512 25.89 24.10 1.26
N ALA A 513 24.92 24.90 0.80
CA ALA A 513 25.00 25.56 -0.52
C ALA A 513 26.08 26.69 -0.62
N PRO A 514 26.80 26.83 -1.77
CA PRO A 514 27.81 27.88 -1.98
C PRO A 514 27.25 29.31 -1.90
N GLU A 515 28.05 30.25 -1.39
CA GLU A 515 27.63 31.62 -1.04
C GLU A 515 27.01 32.44 -2.19
N GLY A 516 27.43 32.20 -3.45
CA GLY A 516 26.87 32.85 -4.64
C GLY A 516 25.56 32.23 -5.18
N LEU A 517 25.21 31.02 -4.75
CA LEU A 517 24.02 30.28 -5.21
C LEU A 517 22.98 30.04 -4.10
N LYS A 518 23.27 30.45 -2.84
CA LYS A 518 22.37 30.33 -1.67
C LYS A 518 20.93 30.77 -1.95
N GLY A 519 20.71 31.82 -2.75
CA GLY A 519 19.36 32.27 -3.13
C GLY A 519 18.59 31.29 -4.00
N VAL A 520 19.25 30.72 -5.02
CA VAL A 520 18.63 29.77 -5.96
C VAL A 520 18.39 28.42 -5.26
N PHE A 521 19.34 27.95 -4.45
CA PHE A 521 19.19 26.74 -3.65
C PHE A 521 18.13 26.89 -2.55
N SER A 522 18.00 28.07 -1.94
CA SER A 522 16.95 28.31 -0.93
C SER A 522 15.54 28.27 -1.54
N GLU A 523 15.34 28.81 -2.74
CA GLU A 523 14.04 28.75 -3.43
C GLU A 523 13.76 27.34 -3.96
N PHE A 524 14.78 26.64 -4.46
CA PHE A 524 14.67 25.25 -4.92
C PHE A 524 14.36 24.29 -3.77
N GLY A 525 15.08 24.36 -2.65
CA GLY A 525 14.83 23.54 -1.46
C GLY A 525 13.47 23.82 -0.81
N LYS A 526 13.03 25.09 -0.76
CA LYS A 526 11.65 25.44 -0.32
C LYS A 526 10.59 24.83 -1.22
N TRP A 527 10.85 24.71 -2.52
CA TRP A 527 9.91 24.15 -3.46
C TRP A 527 9.78 22.63 -3.32
N ILE A 528 10.90 21.90 -3.24
CA ILE A 528 10.87 20.46 -2.94
C ILE A 528 10.14 20.26 -1.60
N LYS A 529 10.50 21.04 -0.57
CA LYS A 529 9.81 21.01 0.73
C LYS A 529 8.30 21.27 0.63
N GLY A 530 7.85 22.21 -0.20
CA GLY A 530 6.42 22.51 -0.39
C GLY A 530 5.61 21.39 -1.06
N ILE A 531 6.27 20.51 -1.81
CA ILE A 531 5.69 19.27 -2.36
C ILE A 531 5.63 18.19 -1.26
N TYR A 532 6.71 18.03 -0.51
CA TYR A 532 6.83 17.01 0.55
C TYR A 532 6.04 17.33 1.83
N ASP A 533 5.84 18.60 2.20
CA ASP A 533 4.99 19.04 3.32
C ASP A 533 3.51 18.67 3.11
N LYS A 534 3.11 18.31 1.88
CA LYS A 534 1.78 17.76 1.55
C LYS A 534 1.72 16.23 1.55
N LEU A 535 2.87 15.56 1.56
CA LEU A 535 3.03 14.10 1.50
C LEU A 535 3.58 13.51 2.80
N SER A 536 4.04 14.35 3.74
CA SER A 536 4.74 13.96 4.97
C SER A 536 3.80 13.47 6.07
N ASN A 537 3.26 12.27 5.87
CA ASN A 537 2.92 11.31 6.93
C ASN A 537 2.97 9.85 6.43
N SER A 538 3.64 9.60 5.30
CA SER A 538 3.78 8.24 4.75
C SER A 538 4.93 7.48 5.43
N PRO A 539 4.70 6.27 5.98
CA PRO A 539 5.74 5.39 6.53
C PRO A 539 6.74 4.85 5.49
N ALA A 540 6.60 5.29 4.24
CA ALA A 540 7.26 4.79 3.04
C ALA A 540 8.74 5.17 2.86
N ILE A 541 9.24 6.10 3.66
CA ILE A 541 10.60 6.61 3.53
C ILE A 541 11.51 5.72 4.37
N LYS A 542 12.41 4.93 3.75
CA LYS A 542 13.59 4.43 4.46
C LYS A 542 14.34 5.68 4.94
N GLU A 543 14.48 5.84 6.26
CA GLU A 543 15.28 6.94 6.82
C GLU A 543 16.65 6.94 6.12
N VAL A 544 17.04 8.09 5.55
CA VAL A 544 18.38 8.26 5.00
C VAL A 544 19.34 8.02 6.16
N THR A 545 20.14 6.96 6.08
CA THR A 545 21.07 6.60 7.15
C THR A 545 22.24 7.57 7.17
N ALA A 546 22.95 7.68 8.30
CA ALA A 546 24.14 8.53 8.39
C ALA A 546 25.19 8.22 7.30
N ASP A 547 25.35 6.94 6.94
CA ASP A 547 26.27 6.50 5.89
C ASP A 547 25.80 6.97 4.49
N MET A 548 24.48 6.96 4.24
CA MET A 548 23.91 7.48 2.99
C MET A 548 23.94 9.01 2.93
N GLU A 549 23.71 9.69 4.05
CA GLU A 549 23.90 11.14 4.14
C GLU A 549 25.34 11.54 3.85
N GLU A 550 26.31 10.79 4.37
CA GLU A 550 27.73 10.99 4.09
C GLU A 550 28.07 10.71 2.62
N LEU A 551 27.52 9.65 2.03
CA LEU A 551 27.68 9.35 0.60
C LEU A 551 27.11 10.46 -0.28
N PHE A 552 25.85 10.83 -0.07
CA PHE A 552 25.17 11.89 -0.84
C PHE A 552 25.88 13.23 -0.70
N ARG A 553 26.36 13.54 0.52
CA ARG A 553 27.19 14.71 0.78
C ARG A 553 28.50 14.64 0.01
N SER A 554 29.21 13.52 0.04
CA SER A 554 30.50 13.36 -0.65
C SER A 554 30.42 13.47 -2.18
N ILE A 555 29.26 13.21 -2.78
CA ILE A 555 29.04 13.33 -4.23
C ILE A 555 28.36 14.66 -4.62
N SER A 556 27.78 15.39 -3.66
CA SER A 556 27.10 16.67 -3.90
C SER A 556 27.86 17.87 -3.34
N GLU A 557 28.90 17.64 -2.54
CA GLU A 557 29.81 18.68 -2.06
C GLU A 557 30.78 19.10 -3.16
N THR A 558 30.67 20.35 -3.60
CA THR A 558 31.75 21.01 -4.34
C THR A 558 32.42 22.08 -3.48
N GLN A 559 33.73 21.97 -3.36
CA GLN A 559 34.61 23.02 -2.85
C GLN A 559 34.61 24.24 -3.80
N GLN A 560 34.66 25.43 -3.19
CA GLN A 560 35.10 26.75 -3.69
C GLN A 560 34.03 27.84 -3.92
N GLU A 561 34.20 28.93 -3.17
CA GLU A 561 33.79 30.28 -3.54
C GLU A 561 34.40 30.59 -4.93
N ASN A 562 33.55 30.76 -5.97
CA ASN A 562 33.86 31.00 -7.41
C ASN A 562 33.77 29.79 -8.35
N TYR A 563 32.61 29.13 -8.39
CA TYR A 563 32.33 28.12 -9.43
C TYR A 563 32.15 28.77 -10.82
N GLU A 564 32.92 28.29 -11.80
CA GLU A 564 32.69 28.52 -13.22
C GLU A 564 32.02 27.27 -13.83
N PRO A 565 30.86 27.40 -14.50
CA PRO A 565 30.16 26.25 -15.08
C PRO A 565 30.99 25.58 -16.17
N SER A 566 31.12 24.25 -16.12
CA SER A 566 31.82 23.51 -17.15
C SER A 566 31.10 23.61 -18.50
N PRO A 567 31.78 23.30 -19.63
CA PRO A 567 31.12 23.18 -20.93
C PRO A 567 29.93 22.19 -20.91
N PHE A 568 30.00 21.16 -20.06
CA PHE A 568 28.93 20.19 -19.87
C PHE A 568 27.72 20.80 -19.15
N ALA A 569 27.95 21.55 -18.05
CA ALA A 569 26.87 22.30 -17.38
C ALA A 569 26.20 23.31 -18.31
N LEU A 570 26.97 24.02 -19.14
CA LEU A 570 26.43 24.98 -20.10
C LEU A 570 25.58 24.31 -21.18
N ALA A 571 25.99 23.15 -21.69
CA ALA A 571 25.21 22.37 -22.65
C ALA A 571 23.89 21.88 -22.04
N LEU A 572 23.96 21.24 -20.87
CA LEU A 572 22.80 20.75 -20.12
C LEU A 572 21.81 21.86 -19.80
N ARG A 573 22.30 23.02 -19.31
CA ARG A 573 21.45 24.18 -19.04
C ARG A 573 20.68 24.59 -20.29
N GLY A 574 21.34 24.60 -21.46
CA GLY A 574 20.71 24.92 -22.73
C GLY A 574 19.55 23.98 -23.08
N GLU A 575 19.74 22.68 -22.85
CA GLU A 575 18.72 21.65 -23.10
C GLU A 575 17.51 21.75 -22.14
N MET A 576 17.74 22.16 -20.89
CA MET A 576 16.68 22.34 -19.88
C MET A 576 15.92 23.67 -20.00
N MET A 577 16.54 24.69 -20.60
CA MET A 577 16.09 26.09 -20.48
C MET A 577 14.65 26.29 -20.96
N GLU A 578 14.26 25.58 -22.03
CA GLU A 578 12.90 25.66 -22.59
C GLU A 578 11.83 25.00 -21.70
N SER A 579 12.21 23.98 -20.93
CA SER A 579 11.28 23.16 -20.13
C SER A 579 11.14 23.64 -18.68
N LEU A 580 12.24 24.06 -18.05
CA LEU A 580 12.28 24.34 -16.60
C LEU A 580 12.48 25.83 -16.25
N GLY A 581 12.84 26.65 -17.25
CA GLY A 581 13.15 28.07 -17.05
C GLY A 581 14.56 28.33 -16.49
N ASP A 582 15.02 29.57 -16.62
CA ASP A 582 16.45 29.93 -16.50
C ASP A 582 17.05 29.65 -15.11
N SER A 583 16.43 30.15 -14.04
CA SER A 583 16.97 30.00 -12.67
C SER A 583 17.04 28.55 -12.20
N VAL A 584 16.06 27.73 -12.60
CA VAL A 584 16.00 26.32 -12.26
C VAL A 584 17.01 25.52 -13.07
N SER A 585 17.09 25.79 -14.37
CA SER A 585 18.03 25.10 -15.27
C SER A 585 19.48 25.33 -14.84
N ILE A 586 19.79 26.53 -14.32
CA ILE A 586 21.11 26.82 -13.72
C ILE A 586 21.37 25.91 -12.52
N ALA A 587 20.44 25.81 -11.56
CA ALA A 587 20.63 24.99 -10.37
C ALA A 587 20.72 23.50 -10.67
N ALA A 588 19.82 22.97 -11.51
CA ALA A 588 19.83 21.56 -11.90
C ALA A 588 21.12 21.21 -12.67
N SER A 589 21.54 22.05 -13.61
CA SER A 589 22.81 21.84 -14.35
C SER A 589 24.03 21.84 -13.42
N TYR A 590 24.02 22.67 -12.38
CA TYR A 590 25.09 22.71 -11.38
C TYR A 590 25.14 21.42 -10.57
N ILE A 591 24.00 20.95 -10.04
CA ILE A 591 23.92 19.71 -9.24
C ILE A 591 24.39 18.51 -10.06
N ILE A 592 23.97 18.45 -11.32
CA ILE A 592 24.37 17.37 -12.23
C ILE A 592 25.87 17.45 -12.54
N ASP A 593 26.40 18.63 -12.85
CA ASP A 593 27.82 18.81 -13.16
C ASP A 593 28.73 18.54 -11.97
N SER A 594 28.37 19.01 -10.76
CA SER A 594 29.15 18.74 -9.54
C SER A 594 29.18 17.25 -9.20
N THR A 595 28.04 16.57 -9.33
CA THR A 595 27.97 15.13 -9.08
C THR A 595 28.80 14.35 -10.09
N TYR A 596 28.74 14.74 -11.35
CA TYR A 596 29.54 14.14 -12.41
C TYR A 596 31.05 14.41 -12.26
N GLU A 597 31.46 15.59 -11.78
CA GLU A 597 32.86 15.89 -11.46
C GLU A 597 33.36 15.00 -10.31
N ALA A 598 32.58 14.90 -9.23
CA ALA A 598 32.91 14.05 -8.09
C ALA A 598 33.01 12.57 -8.46
N LEU A 599 32.11 12.08 -9.32
CA LEU A 599 32.16 10.71 -9.84
C LEU A 599 33.39 10.48 -10.72
N ALA A 600 33.77 11.44 -11.58
CA ALA A 600 34.97 11.34 -12.42
C ALA A 600 36.25 11.28 -11.58
N GLU A 601 36.38 12.17 -10.59
CA GLU A 601 37.51 12.19 -9.66
C GLU A 601 37.60 10.89 -8.87
N LYS A 602 36.48 10.44 -8.31
CA LYS A 602 36.41 9.16 -7.58
C LYS A 602 36.74 8.00 -8.49
N ALA A 603 36.29 7.98 -9.74
CA ALA A 603 36.59 6.92 -10.70
C ALA A 603 38.07 6.93 -11.15
N GLY A 604 38.81 8.01 -10.90
CA GLY A 604 40.19 8.17 -11.38
C GLY A 604 40.28 8.38 -12.89
N ILE A 605 39.20 8.86 -13.51
CA ILE A 605 39.09 9.07 -14.96
C ILE A 605 39.05 10.58 -15.22
N SER A 606 39.68 11.05 -16.30
CA SER A 606 39.58 12.47 -16.66
C SER A 606 38.13 12.86 -16.92
N ARG A 607 37.78 14.11 -16.62
CA ARG A 607 36.42 14.63 -16.80
C ARG A 607 35.89 14.46 -18.23
N GLU A 608 36.77 14.64 -19.21
CA GLU A 608 36.47 14.44 -20.64
C GLU A 608 36.10 12.99 -20.96
N ASN A 609 36.93 12.02 -20.53
CA ASN A 609 36.67 10.60 -20.76
C ASN A 609 35.43 10.12 -19.99
N PHE A 610 35.19 10.65 -18.79
CA PHE A 610 33.99 10.36 -18.01
C PHE A 610 32.73 10.83 -18.73
N ASN A 611 32.74 12.06 -19.26
CA ASN A 611 31.64 12.61 -20.04
C ASN A 611 31.40 11.85 -21.35
N GLU A 612 32.45 11.34 -22.00
CA GLU A 612 32.31 10.48 -23.18
C GLU A 612 31.66 9.12 -22.84
N ARG A 613 32.03 8.52 -21.69
CA ARG A 613 31.48 7.23 -21.23
C ARG A 613 30.04 7.34 -20.73
N PHE A 614 29.72 8.41 -20.00
CA PHE A 614 28.43 8.64 -19.34
C PHE A 614 27.69 9.84 -19.92
N ASN A 615 27.73 10.00 -21.25
CA ASN A 615 27.09 11.12 -21.93
C ASN A 615 25.56 11.09 -21.73
N ILE A 616 25.00 12.25 -21.40
CA ILE A 616 23.55 12.42 -21.22
C ILE A 616 22.99 13.45 -22.18
N SER A 617 21.72 13.26 -22.53
CA SER A 617 20.92 14.24 -23.27
C SER A 617 19.61 14.49 -22.52
N VAL A 618 19.15 15.74 -22.52
CA VAL A 618 17.85 16.15 -21.98
C VAL A 618 16.96 16.58 -23.14
N SER A 619 15.78 16.00 -23.24
CA SER A 619 14.78 16.38 -24.25
C SER A 619 13.45 16.78 -23.59
N GLY A 620 12.78 17.79 -24.14
CA GLY A 620 11.52 18.31 -23.62
C GLY A 620 10.44 18.38 -24.70
N GLN A 621 9.20 17.99 -24.38
CA GLN A 621 8.05 18.29 -25.23
C GLN A 621 7.53 19.69 -24.93
N ALA A 622 8.10 20.71 -25.59
CA ALA A 622 7.58 22.07 -25.51
C ALA A 622 6.24 22.22 -26.25
N LEU A 623 5.33 23.04 -25.70
CA LEU A 623 4.07 23.47 -26.30
C LEU A 623 4.22 23.81 -27.80
N SER A 624 3.61 23.00 -28.67
CA SER A 624 2.90 23.62 -29.80
C SER A 624 1.68 24.29 -29.19
N THR A 625 1.67 25.62 -29.16
CA THR A 625 0.57 26.42 -28.63
C THR A 625 -0.76 25.90 -29.18
N PRO A 626 -1.76 25.57 -28.35
CA PRO A 626 -3.09 25.29 -28.89
C PRO A 626 -3.57 26.61 -29.49
N LYS A 627 -3.73 26.65 -30.82
CA LYS A 627 -4.55 27.68 -31.44
C LYS A 627 -5.92 27.58 -30.77
N LEU A 628 -6.21 28.53 -29.89
CA LEU A 628 -7.55 28.83 -29.44
C LEU A 628 -8.44 28.87 -30.68
N ASN A 629 -9.27 27.83 -30.83
CA ASN A 629 -10.22 27.74 -31.91
C ASN A 629 -11.35 28.72 -31.59
N THR A 630 -11.09 30.00 -31.84
CA THR A 630 -12.08 31.08 -31.79
C THR A 630 -12.93 31.02 -33.05
N ALA A 631 -13.88 30.09 -33.11
CA ALA A 631 -15.04 30.24 -33.99
C ALA A 631 -16.16 29.25 -33.64
N ALA A 632 -16.88 29.50 -32.54
CA ALA A 632 -18.30 29.24 -32.54
C ALA A 632 -19.01 30.34 -33.34
N LYS A 633 -19.18 30.17 -34.67
CA LYS A 633 -20.15 30.93 -35.47
C LYS A 633 -20.67 30.15 -36.70
N PHE A 634 -21.95 29.78 -36.60
CA PHE A 634 -23.02 29.79 -37.61
C PHE A 634 -22.95 28.95 -38.91
N ARG A 635 -24.04 28.18 -39.09
CA ARG A 635 -24.91 27.97 -40.29
C ARG A 635 -24.24 27.97 -41.67
N LEU A 636 -24.48 27.01 -42.56
CA LEU A 636 -25.74 26.32 -42.95
C LEU A 636 -25.43 24.90 -43.42
#